data_AF-A0A0J7B9Z2-F1
#
_entry.id   AF-A0A0J7B9Z2-F1
#
_cell.length_a   1.000
_cell.length_b   1.000
_cell.length_c   1.000
_cell.angle_alpha   90.00
_cell.angle_beta   90.00
_cell.angle_gamma   90.00
#
_symmetry.space_group_name_H-M   'P 1'
#
loop_
_entity.id
_entity.type
_entity.pdbx_description
1 polymer ?
#
loop_
_entity_poly.entity_id
_entity_poly.type
_entity_poly.pdbx_seq_one_letter_code
_entity_poly.pdbx_strand_id
1 'polypeptide(L)'
;MESSSHSSQVAAQGQETSKSPADVKYPEMPLPQVTAGNSDRDLPANIPAHSKEETLNPLTAPKRDKPSLPAKEEERMFQALKAVFEDAGEDTASFDLRNLMASLELVDKESAYGPPNARILEAVKSKLYQLWETNSGYMARVTEVLANGSRDPKWRLPYGTSGILDFYLRVISTQGVDDDILLHALRLIGNSCADTDENRQQVVDRNYTLSIMMLFDNPALVHVAIPVIYNICVDFEPAQAQIAMDGICNPLLKLLASGSIQGNALLSYTYELVEIASGQGQFLDSVPDDSLLLIITLATASDISLPHFTSITNSLAAYLQTDRFQRVCILQGQVENVLSILSQSYEMEDEEMSSDDEQALSSSRLKLNHALSDLSGLEIYPTAYPLGSALTGTLISWLKSSNDHLQICACVMLGNLAREDAICESMVQKLQVHLPLIAILESDARSPVLHSVLGFLKNLTIAGNNREYLGEAGIIERLSRLWAVETAPQIQFMAASLTRQVILSSVSNISRLLDPLSSDPNSPANVRTYLSLMLSLFFKTDSSPTRTEIGRTVASICRVLLRFNPEPERINTTEALVKRLFGLHKDVARPIGAMITQTDWPVVRSEGWFALALMASNKEGSEAVGDCLQSMSVTDILCDMVRKRIPEPSESESTQEKTNRARLAKDRDNALILLHGLLQHPPPTLTSARREIFEQLMAEIGQPKA
;
A
#
# COMPACT_ATOMS: atom_id res chain seq x y z
N MET A 1 53.65 -25.79 -35.29
CA MET A 1 53.59 -27.19 -34.83
C MET A 1 52.65 -27.17 -33.65
N GLU A 2 51.33 -27.22 -33.92
CA GLU A 2 50.52 -28.47 -33.92
C GLU A 2 50.49 -29.07 -32.49
N SER A 3 49.35 -29.33 -31.84
CA SER A 3 48.03 -29.68 -32.35
C SER A 3 46.93 -29.50 -31.30
N SER A 4 45.72 -29.28 -31.81
CA SER A 4 44.41 -29.25 -31.16
C SER A 4 43.76 -30.64 -31.09
N SER A 5 42.85 -30.86 -30.12
CA SER A 5 41.53 -31.54 -30.27
C SER A 5 40.88 -31.69 -28.88
N HIS A 6 39.73 -31.02 -28.61
CA HIS A 6 38.35 -31.58 -28.59
C HIS A 6 38.08 -32.52 -27.38
N SER A 7 36.92 -32.58 -26.71
CA SER A 7 35.60 -31.93 -26.73
C SER A 7 34.81 -32.61 -25.60
N SER A 8 33.97 -31.92 -24.83
CA SER A 8 32.82 -32.54 -24.13
C SER A 8 31.81 -31.47 -23.68
N GLN A 9 30.63 -31.50 -24.29
CA GLN A 9 29.42 -30.80 -23.87
C GLN A 9 28.82 -31.47 -22.64
N VAL A 10 28.37 -30.71 -21.64
CA VAL A 10 27.21 -31.07 -20.79
C VAL A 10 26.40 -29.82 -20.49
N ALA A 11 25.09 -29.99 -20.57
CA ALA A 11 24.03 -29.01 -20.58
C ALA A 11 23.66 -28.43 -19.20
N ALA A 12 22.91 -27.34 -19.28
CA ALA A 12 22.28 -26.56 -18.25
C ALA A 12 21.45 -27.37 -17.22
N GLN A 13 21.52 -26.94 -15.96
CA GLN A 13 20.41 -26.98 -15.00
C GLN A 13 20.60 -25.89 -13.94
N GLY A 14 19.49 -25.26 -13.55
CA GLY A 14 19.41 -23.92 -12.99
C GLY A 14 19.84 -23.74 -11.54
N GLN A 15 20.19 -22.49 -11.23
CA GLN A 15 20.19 -21.95 -9.89
C GLN A 15 19.29 -20.72 -9.88
N GLU A 16 18.15 -20.85 -9.20
CA GLU A 16 17.23 -19.78 -8.86
C GLU A 16 17.92 -18.81 -7.90
N THR A 17 18.10 -17.57 -8.36
CA THR A 17 18.50 -16.44 -7.51
C THR A 17 17.25 -15.86 -6.86
N SER A 18 17.27 -15.83 -5.53
CA SER A 18 16.38 -15.14 -4.60
C SER A 18 15.92 -13.76 -5.12
N LYS A 19 14.60 -13.59 -5.25
CA LYS A 19 13.97 -12.31 -5.57
C LYS A 19 13.85 -11.46 -4.30
N SER A 20 14.38 -10.24 -4.37
CA SER A 20 14.13 -9.13 -3.44
C SER A 20 12.72 -8.56 -3.67
N PRO A 21 11.91 -8.25 -2.63
CA PRO A 21 10.59 -7.67 -2.78
C PRO A 21 10.68 -6.15 -2.98
N ALA A 22 10.89 -5.70 -4.21
CA ALA A 22 10.85 -4.29 -4.57
C ALA A 22 10.22 -4.13 -5.96
N ASP A 23 8.94 -4.50 -6.08
CA ASP A 23 8.12 -4.26 -7.27
C ASP A 23 6.65 -4.08 -6.86
N VAL A 24 6.39 -3.06 -6.03
CA VAL A 24 5.03 -2.52 -5.88
C VAL A 24 4.87 -1.45 -6.96
N LYS A 25 4.25 -1.83 -8.08
CA LYS A 25 3.80 -0.91 -9.12
C LYS A 25 2.71 0.00 -8.56
N TYR A 26 3.01 1.27 -8.33
CA TYR A 26 1.99 2.30 -8.21
C TYR A 26 1.46 2.65 -9.60
N PRO A 27 0.17 2.49 -9.90
CA PRO A 27 -0.39 3.03 -11.13
C PRO A 27 -0.47 4.56 -11.03
N GLU A 28 0.17 5.25 -11.97
CA GLU A 28 -0.04 6.68 -12.20
C GLU A 28 -1.53 6.93 -12.53
N MET A 29 -2.24 7.62 -11.64
CA MET A 29 -3.58 8.15 -11.94
C MET A 29 -3.49 9.56 -12.52
N PRO A 30 -4.20 9.84 -13.64
CA PRO A 30 -4.37 11.20 -14.13
C PRO A 30 -5.33 11.99 -13.25
N LEU A 31 -5.01 13.27 -13.00
CA LEU A 31 -5.90 14.25 -12.36
C LEU A 31 -7.25 14.35 -13.10
N PRO A 32 -8.41 14.18 -12.44
CA PRO A 32 -9.70 14.45 -13.07
C PRO A 32 -9.99 15.95 -13.11
N GLN A 33 -10.35 16.44 -14.30
CA GLN A 33 -11.05 17.72 -14.44
C GLN A 33 -12.48 17.55 -13.93
N VAL A 34 -12.90 18.43 -13.01
CA VAL A 34 -14.27 18.52 -12.51
C VAL A 34 -15.15 19.12 -13.61
N THR A 35 -16.08 18.32 -14.15
CA THR A 35 -17.27 18.83 -14.84
C THR A 35 -18.50 18.11 -14.31
N ALA A 36 -19.37 18.85 -13.64
CA ALA A 36 -20.67 18.39 -13.17
C ALA A 36 -21.59 18.03 -14.35
N GLY A 37 -22.24 16.86 -14.27
CA GLY A 37 -23.26 16.44 -15.25
C GLY A 37 -24.02 15.20 -14.78
N ASN A 38 -25.28 15.40 -14.40
CA ASN A 38 -26.28 14.36 -14.15
C ASN A 38 -26.41 13.40 -15.35
N SER A 39 -26.51 12.09 -15.08
CA SER A 39 -27.42 11.19 -15.80
C SER A 39 -27.54 9.84 -15.12
N ASP A 40 -28.77 9.52 -14.70
CA ASP A 40 -29.28 8.16 -14.48
C ASP A 40 -28.94 7.24 -15.68
N ARG A 41 -28.34 6.08 -15.42
CA ARG A 41 -28.50 4.87 -16.23
C ARG A 41 -28.30 3.59 -15.42
N ASP A 42 -29.25 2.68 -15.62
CA ASP A 42 -29.41 1.35 -15.05
C ASP A 42 -28.17 0.45 -15.17
N LEU A 43 -27.89 -0.29 -14.08
CA LEU A 43 -26.95 -1.41 -14.04
C LEU A 43 -27.72 -2.74 -14.00
N PRO A 44 -27.33 -3.76 -14.78
CA PRO A 44 -27.96 -5.07 -14.72
C PRO A 44 -27.49 -5.82 -13.46
N ALA A 45 -28.47 -6.25 -12.65
CA ALA A 45 -28.26 -7.10 -11.49
C ALA A 45 -27.87 -8.52 -11.93
N ASN A 46 -26.64 -8.94 -11.59
CA ASN A 46 -26.33 -10.33 -11.27
C ASN A 46 -24.95 -10.44 -10.63
N ILE A 47 -24.92 -10.41 -9.30
CA ILE A 47 -23.83 -10.94 -8.48
C ILE A 47 -24.50 -12.01 -7.60
N PRO A 48 -24.02 -13.26 -7.59
CA PRO A 48 -24.61 -14.29 -6.74
C PRO A 48 -24.39 -13.89 -5.28
N ALA A 49 -25.49 -13.76 -4.54
CA ALA A 49 -25.46 -13.57 -3.11
C ALA A 49 -24.73 -14.75 -2.47
N HIS A 50 -23.61 -14.47 -1.80
CA HIS A 50 -23.04 -15.39 -0.82
C HIS A 50 -24.14 -15.69 0.21
N SER A 51 -24.59 -16.94 0.24
CA SER A 51 -25.49 -17.45 1.27
C SER A 51 -24.84 -17.20 2.62
N LYS A 52 -25.46 -16.36 3.46
CA LYS A 52 -25.17 -16.33 4.90
C LYS A 52 -25.46 -17.75 5.42
N GLU A 53 -24.41 -18.53 5.69
CA GLU A 53 -24.56 -19.69 6.55
C GLU A 53 -25.08 -19.18 7.90
N GLU A 54 -26.28 -19.60 8.29
CA GLU A 54 -26.79 -19.34 9.63
C GLU A 54 -25.88 -20.07 10.63
N THR A 55 -25.01 -19.33 11.31
CA THR A 55 -24.24 -19.86 12.45
C THR A 55 -25.20 -20.43 13.48
N LEU A 56 -25.08 -21.73 13.75
CA LEU A 56 -25.91 -22.42 14.73
C LEU A 56 -25.55 -21.93 16.14
N ASN A 57 -26.54 -21.71 16.98
CA ASN A 57 -26.30 -21.32 18.37
C ASN A 57 -25.61 -22.46 19.17
N PRO A 58 -24.79 -22.11 20.18
CA PRO A 58 -24.21 -23.07 21.11
C PRO A 58 -25.31 -23.91 21.79
N LEU A 59 -25.08 -25.22 21.89
CA LEU A 59 -25.97 -26.08 22.67
C LEU A 59 -25.53 -26.06 24.14
N THR A 60 -26.50 -26.15 25.05
CA THR A 60 -26.22 -26.29 26.49
C THR A 60 -26.19 -27.76 26.88
N ALA A 61 -25.50 -28.05 27.98
CA ALA A 61 -25.47 -29.40 28.55
C ALA A 61 -26.87 -29.78 29.08
N PRO A 62 -27.18 -31.10 29.19
CA PRO A 62 -28.46 -31.56 29.73
C PRO A 62 -28.75 -30.98 31.12
N LYS A 63 -30.03 -30.93 31.49
CA LYS A 63 -30.42 -30.47 32.82
C LYS A 63 -29.84 -31.38 33.91
N ARG A 64 -29.49 -30.77 35.04
CA ARG A 64 -29.01 -31.47 36.24
C ARG A 64 -30.18 -31.82 37.18
N ASP A 65 -31.17 -32.53 36.66
CA ASP A 65 -32.44 -32.81 37.34
C ASP A 65 -32.62 -34.28 37.75
N LYS A 66 -31.62 -35.14 37.51
CA LYS A 66 -31.68 -36.54 37.94
C LYS A 66 -31.39 -36.66 39.44
N PRO A 67 -31.96 -37.68 40.12
CA PRO A 67 -31.69 -37.93 41.54
C PRO A 67 -30.20 -38.17 41.79
N SER A 68 -29.65 -37.57 42.86
CA SER A 68 -28.27 -37.79 43.26
C SER A 68 -27.99 -39.26 43.51
N LEU A 69 -26.80 -39.72 43.12
CA LEU A 69 -26.38 -41.09 43.33
C LEU A 69 -25.85 -41.27 44.76
N PRO A 70 -25.86 -42.51 45.29
CA PRO A 70 -25.17 -42.80 46.53
C PRO A 70 -23.67 -42.46 46.40
N ALA A 71 -23.08 -41.80 47.41
CA ALA A 71 -21.67 -41.37 47.37
C ALA A 71 -20.67 -42.50 47.03
N LYS A 72 -20.98 -43.74 47.43
CA LYS A 72 -20.16 -44.92 47.07
C LYS A 72 -20.21 -45.27 45.59
N GLU A 73 -21.33 -45.01 44.93
CA GLU A 73 -21.50 -45.23 43.49
C GLU A 73 -20.77 -44.16 42.69
N GLU A 74 -20.89 -42.89 43.09
CA GLU A 74 -20.12 -41.79 42.48
C GLU A 74 -18.60 -42.01 42.60
N GLU A 75 -18.12 -42.43 43.78
CA GLU A 75 -16.71 -42.76 43.99
C GLU A 75 -16.27 -43.94 43.10
N ARG A 76 -17.09 -44.99 42.97
CA ARG A 76 -16.78 -46.11 42.06
C ARG A 76 -16.71 -45.66 40.61
N MET A 77 -17.61 -44.77 40.18
CA MET A 77 -17.60 -44.21 38.84
C MET A 77 -16.33 -43.38 38.61
N PHE A 78 -15.96 -42.54 39.57
CA PHE A 78 -14.72 -41.76 39.54
C PHE A 78 -13.48 -42.64 39.43
N GLN A 79 -13.33 -43.66 40.29
CA GLN A 79 -12.18 -44.55 40.25
C GLN A 79 -12.10 -45.34 38.93
N ALA A 80 -13.24 -45.78 38.39
CA ALA A 80 -13.27 -46.45 37.10
C ALA A 80 -12.88 -45.53 35.93
N LEU A 81 -13.24 -44.24 35.98
CA LEU A 81 -12.80 -43.25 34.99
C LEU A 81 -11.30 -42.97 35.11
N LYS A 82 -10.80 -42.84 36.35
CA LYS A 82 -9.39 -42.61 36.63
C LYS A 82 -8.50 -43.75 36.11
N ALA A 83 -8.91 -44.99 36.33
CA ALA A 83 -8.19 -46.18 35.87
C ALA A 83 -7.96 -46.21 34.35
N VAL A 84 -8.88 -45.64 33.55
CA VAL A 84 -8.73 -45.55 32.09
C VAL A 84 -7.50 -44.73 31.68
N PHE A 85 -7.12 -43.72 32.47
CA PHE A 85 -6.05 -42.78 32.13
C PHE A 85 -4.76 -43.01 32.93
N GLU A 86 -4.81 -43.72 34.05
CA GLU A 86 -3.61 -44.14 34.81
C GLU A 86 -2.89 -45.35 34.17
N ASP A 87 -3.61 -46.27 33.51
CA ASP A 87 -3.03 -47.46 32.87
C ASP A 87 -2.47 -47.17 31.46
N ALA A 88 -2.62 -45.94 30.95
CA ALA A 88 -2.13 -45.53 29.64
C ALA A 88 -0.65 -45.10 29.62
N GLY A 89 0.04 -45.22 30.77
CA GLY A 89 1.44 -44.83 30.98
C GLY A 89 2.41 -45.97 31.30
N GLU A 90 1.94 -47.18 31.66
CA GLU A 90 2.81 -48.33 31.93
C GLU A 90 2.15 -49.63 31.46
N ASP A 91 2.95 -50.47 30.82
CA ASP A 91 2.59 -51.70 30.09
C ASP A 91 2.21 -52.87 31.04
N THR A 92 1.33 -52.64 32.01
CA THR A 92 0.92 -53.65 32.99
C THR A 92 -0.57 -53.60 33.29
N ALA A 93 -1.36 -54.31 32.49
CA ALA A 93 -2.78 -54.54 32.72
C ALA A 93 -3.07 -54.99 34.17
N SER A 94 -3.65 -54.09 34.95
CA SER A 94 -4.14 -54.37 36.30
C SER A 94 -5.37 -55.29 36.29
N PHE A 95 -5.46 -56.15 37.30
CA PHE A 95 -6.55 -57.11 37.55
C PHE A 95 -7.94 -56.45 37.60
N ASP A 96 -8.04 -55.15 37.94
CA ASP A 96 -9.30 -54.41 38.00
C ASP A 96 -9.85 -54.01 36.62
N LEU A 97 -8.98 -53.82 35.61
CA LEU A 97 -9.42 -53.55 34.23
C LEU A 97 -10.14 -54.76 33.62
N ARG A 98 -9.71 -55.99 33.96
CA ARG A 98 -10.39 -57.23 33.54
C ARG A 98 -11.78 -57.38 34.18
N ASN A 99 -11.96 -56.92 35.41
CA ASN A 99 -13.28 -56.92 36.06
C ASN A 99 -14.21 -55.85 35.46
N LEU A 100 -13.67 -54.70 35.04
CA LEU A 100 -14.42 -53.69 34.29
C LEU A 100 -14.82 -54.20 32.90
N MET A 101 -13.90 -54.89 32.19
CA MET A 101 -14.17 -55.55 30.91
C MET A 101 -15.21 -56.68 31.05
N ALA A 102 -15.10 -57.52 32.08
CA ALA A 102 -16.07 -58.59 32.34
C ALA A 102 -17.46 -58.08 32.73
N SER A 103 -17.54 -56.91 33.37
CA SER A 103 -18.82 -56.26 33.71
C SER A 103 -19.50 -55.60 32.50
N LEU A 104 -18.71 -55.19 31.49
CA LEU A 104 -19.21 -54.60 30.24
C LEU A 104 -19.50 -55.65 29.16
N GLU A 105 -18.81 -56.80 29.17
CA GLU A 105 -19.03 -57.91 28.22
C GLU A 105 -20.32 -58.73 28.48
N LEU A 106 -20.95 -58.56 29.65
CA LEU A 106 -22.21 -59.24 29.97
C LEU A 106 -23.46 -58.54 29.41
N VAL A 107 -23.35 -57.34 28.82
CA VAL A 107 -24.53 -56.55 28.43
C VAL A 107 -24.74 -56.40 26.92
N ASP A 108 -23.76 -56.63 26.03
CA ASP A 108 -24.05 -56.51 24.60
C ASP A 108 -23.20 -57.43 23.71
N LYS A 109 -23.75 -58.61 23.43
CA LYS A 109 -23.29 -59.48 22.34
C LYS A 109 -24.10 -59.17 21.08
N GLU A 110 -23.79 -58.10 20.35
CA GLU A 110 -24.11 -58.06 18.90
C GLU A 110 -23.46 -56.97 18.02
N SER A 111 -22.67 -55.99 18.50
CA SER A 111 -22.13 -54.93 17.60
C SER A 111 -20.60 -54.78 17.60
N ALA A 112 -19.86 -55.86 17.35
CA ALA A 112 -18.41 -55.87 17.56
C ALA A 112 -17.52 -55.61 16.32
N TYR A 113 -17.46 -54.37 15.81
CA TYR A 113 -16.37 -53.91 14.93
C TYR A 113 -16.02 -52.44 15.19
N GLY A 114 -14.98 -52.18 15.99
CA GLY A 114 -14.41 -50.86 16.25
C GLY A 114 -13.13 -50.95 17.10
N PRO A 115 -12.16 -50.03 16.96
CA PRO A 115 -10.89 -50.09 17.68
C PRO A 115 -11.09 -49.95 19.22
N PRO A 116 -10.23 -50.56 20.06
CA PRO A 116 -10.40 -50.64 21.52
C PRO A 116 -10.67 -49.30 22.22
N ASN A 117 -10.05 -48.22 21.76
CA ASN A 117 -10.18 -46.89 22.37
C ASN A 117 -11.57 -46.27 22.22
N ALA A 118 -12.31 -46.59 21.15
CA ALA A 118 -13.62 -45.98 20.90
C ALA A 118 -14.69 -46.44 21.91
N ARG A 119 -14.71 -47.74 22.27
CA ARG A 119 -15.66 -48.28 23.25
C ARG A 119 -15.39 -47.78 24.66
N ILE A 120 -14.10 -47.67 25.02
CA ILE A 120 -13.69 -47.15 26.32
C ILE A 120 -14.17 -45.71 26.49
N LEU A 121 -13.98 -44.87 25.46
CA LEU A 121 -14.41 -43.48 25.51
C LEU A 121 -15.94 -43.31 25.48
N GLU A 122 -16.69 -44.21 24.83
CA GLU A 122 -18.16 -44.20 24.91
C GLU A 122 -18.64 -44.53 26.34
N ALA A 123 -17.99 -45.47 27.02
CA ALA A 123 -18.27 -45.75 28.43
C ALA A 123 -17.90 -44.57 29.34
N VAL A 124 -16.77 -43.89 29.07
CA VAL A 124 -16.37 -42.66 29.77
C VAL A 124 -17.44 -41.58 29.61
N LYS A 125 -17.89 -41.34 28.37
CA LYS A 125 -18.95 -40.38 28.04
C LYS A 125 -20.25 -40.69 28.78
N SER A 126 -20.71 -41.93 28.74
CA SER A 126 -21.94 -42.32 29.46
C SER A 126 -21.87 -42.00 30.96
N LYS A 127 -20.74 -42.28 31.60
CA LYS A 127 -20.50 -41.93 33.01
C LYS A 127 -20.42 -40.42 33.24
N LEU A 128 -19.84 -39.65 32.33
CA LEU A 128 -19.81 -38.18 32.40
C LEU A 128 -21.22 -37.59 32.41
N TYR A 129 -22.08 -38.02 31.50
CA TYR A 129 -23.48 -37.59 31.46
C TYR A 129 -24.20 -37.94 32.76
N GLN A 130 -24.03 -39.15 33.27
CA GLN A 130 -24.66 -39.58 34.52
C GLN A 130 -24.19 -38.74 35.72
N LEU A 131 -22.89 -38.46 35.86
CA LEU A 131 -22.36 -37.61 36.93
C LEU A 131 -22.84 -36.16 36.81
N TRP A 132 -22.94 -35.64 35.58
CA TRP A 132 -23.44 -34.31 35.30
C TRP A 132 -24.92 -34.16 35.66
N GLU A 133 -25.77 -35.03 35.13
CA GLU A 133 -27.23 -34.96 35.29
C GLU A 133 -27.66 -35.13 36.76
N THR A 134 -26.84 -35.81 37.57
CA THR A 134 -27.08 -36.06 39.00
C THR A 134 -26.45 -35.00 39.92
N ASN A 135 -25.82 -33.97 39.33
CA ASN A 135 -25.11 -32.89 40.01
C ASN A 135 -24.05 -33.41 41.00
N SER A 136 -23.28 -34.42 40.59
CA SER A 136 -22.29 -35.07 41.45
C SER A 136 -21.16 -34.13 41.88
N GLY A 137 -20.75 -34.25 43.15
CA GLY A 137 -19.57 -33.55 43.69
C GLY A 137 -18.24 -34.01 43.11
N TYR A 138 -18.20 -35.12 42.35
CA TYR A 138 -17.00 -35.61 41.68
C TYR A 138 -16.78 -34.99 40.29
N MET A 139 -17.72 -34.19 39.78
CA MET A 139 -17.66 -33.66 38.40
C MET A 139 -16.39 -32.85 38.13
N ALA A 140 -15.96 -32.00 39.07
CA ALA A 140 -14.72 -31.24 38.94
C ALA A 140 -13.49 -32.16 38.84
N ARG A 141 -13.38 -33.16 39.72
CA ARG A 141 -12.26 -34.12 39.74
C ARG A 141 -12.21 -35.00 38.50
N VAL A 142 -13.36 -35.47 38.01
CA VAL A 142 -13.43 -36.23 36.76
C VAL A 142 -12.97 -35.36 35.59
N THR A 143 -13.43 -34.12 35.53
CA THR A 143 -13.05 -33.18 34.48
C THR A 143 -11.56 -32.87 34.54
N GLU A 144 -10.98 -32.74 35.73
CA GLU A 144 -9.54 -32.62 35.94
C GLU A 144 -8.76 -33.80 35.36
N VAL A 145 -9.18 -35.04 35.66
CA VAL A 145 -8.53 -36.26 35.16
C VAL A 145 -8.52 -36.27 33.63
N LEU A 146 -9.64 -35.96 32.99
CA LEU A 146 -9.75 -35.90 31.54
C LEU A 146 -8.94 -34.75 30.94
N ALA A 147 -8.95 -33.58 31.58
CA ALA A 147 -8.15 -32.44 31.18
C ALA A 147 -6.64 -32.74 31.28
N ASN A 148 -6.21 -33.49 32.28
CA ASN A 148 -4.83 -33.97 32.38
C ASN A 148 -4.51 -34.98 31.27
N GLY A 149 -5.43 -35.91 30.99
CA GLY A 149 -5.30 -36.88 29.89
C GLY A 149 -5.17 -36.22 28.52
N SER A 150 -5.93 -35.16 28.25
CA SER A 150 -5.90 -34.43 26.96
C SER A 150 -4.54 -33.83 26.58
N ARG A 151 -3.58 -33.74 27.51
CA ARG A 151 -2.21 -33.30 27.22
C ARG A 151 -1.47 -34.26 26.29
N ASP A 152 -1.82 -35.55 26.34
CA ASP A 152 -1.24 -36.55 25.45
C ASP A 152 -1.91 -36.45 24.06
N PRO A 153 -1.16 -36.14 22.98
CA PRO A 153 -1.69 -35.99 21.63
C PRO A 153 -2.55 -37.17 21.16
N LYS A 154 -2.31 -38.39 21.68
CA LYS A 154 -3.07 -39.58 21.31
C LYS A 154 -4.56 -39.48 21.66
N TRP A 155 -4.95 -38.62 22.59
CA TRP A 155 -6.34 -38.46 23.05
C TRP A 155 -7.12 -37.35 22.35
N ARG A 156 -6.45 -36.43 21.64
CA ARG A 156 -7.10 -35.23 21.05
C ARG A 156 -8.21 -35.62 20.07
N LEU A 157 -7.89 -36.32 18.99
CA LEU A 157 -8.88 -36.77 18.00
C LEU A 157 -9.92 -37.77 18.59
N PRO A 158 -9.55 -38.72 19.46
CA PRO A 158 -10.52 -39.57 20.15
C PRO A 158 -11.53 -38.81 21.03
N TYR A 159 -11.14 -37.72 21.69
CA TYR A 159 -12.06 -36.91 22.49
C TYR A 159 -13.11 -36.21 21.62
N GLY A 160 -12.72 -35.76 20.42
CA GLY A 160 -13.66 -35.26 19.42
C GLY A 160 -14.63 -36.31 18.94
N THR A 161 -14.10 -37.39 18.35
CA THR A 161 -14.90 -38.45 17.72
C THR A 161 -15.81 -39.22 18.69
N SER A 162 -15.46 -39.31 19.97
CA SER A 162 -16.34 -39.90 21.01
C SER A 162 -17.46 -38.95 21.46
N GLY A 163 -17.32 -37.64 21.24
CA GLY A 163 -18.25 -36.62 21.74
C GLY A 163 -17.99 -36.19 23.19
N ILE A 164 -16.83 -36.53 23.76
CA ILE A 164 -16.39 -35.96 25.05
C ILE A 164 -16.11 -34.46 24.89
N LEU A 165 -15.49 -34.05 23.78
CA LEU A 165 -15.28 -32.64 23.46
C LEU A 165 -16.63 -31.89 23.36
N ASP A 166 -17.58 -32.41 22.58
CA ASP A 166 -18.93 -31.83 22.45
C ASP A 166 -19.64 -31.72 23.82
N PHE A 167 -19.51 -32.73 24.68
CA PHE A 167 -20.04 -32.64 26.05
C PHE A 167 -19.46 -31.42 26.80
N TYR A 168 -18.14 -31.21 26.77
CA TYR A 168 -17.53 -30.08 27.47
C TYR A 168 -17.78 -28.72 26.80
N LEU A 169 -17.92 -28.66 25.47
CA LEU A 169 -18.37 -27.46 24.75
C LEU A 169 -19.79 -27.05 25.20
N ARG A 170 -20.65 -28.02 25.44
CA ARG A 170 -21.98 -27.79 26.00
C ARG A 170 -21.95 -27.36 27.47
N VAL A 171 -21.02 -27.91 28.26
CA VAL A 171 -20.82 -27.53 29.67
C VAL A 171 -20.41 -26.06 29.80
N ILE A 172 -19.45 -25.59 29.02
CA ILE A 172 -19.03 -24.17 29.06
C ILE A 172 -20.12 -23.21 28.58
N SER A 173 -21.07 -23.70 27.79
CA SER A 173 -22.22 -22.93 27.31
C SER A 173 -23.38 -22.90 28.32
N THR A 174 -23.31 -23.67 29.40
CA THR A 174 -24.34 -23.74 30.44
C THR A 174 -24.08 -22.70 31.54
N GLN A 175 -25.14 -22.01 31.96
CA GLN A 175 -25.09 -21.03 33.06
C GLN A 175 -25.05 -21.73 34.43
N GLY A 176 -24.42 -21.09 35.43
CA GLY A 176 -24.39 -21.56 36.82
C GLY A 176 -23.53 -22.80 37.05
N VAL A 177 -22.51 -23.00 36.22
CA VAL A 177 -21.50 -24.07 36.38
C VAL A 177 -20.39 -23.58 37.31
N ASP A 178 -19.91 -24.48 38.16
CA ASP A 178 -18.81 -24.20 39.09
C ASP A 178 -17.48 -23.91 38.35
N ASP A 179 -16.71 -22.97 38.89
CA ASP A 179 -15.47 -22.49 38.27
C ASP A 179 -14.42 -23.62 38.11
N ASP A 180 -14.33 -24.59 39.03
CA ASP A 180 -13.38 -25.70 38.90
C ASP A 180 -13.75 -26.60 37.71
N ILE A 181 -15.04 -26.83 37.49
CA ILE A 181 -15.53 -27.59 36.34
C ILE A 181 -15.22 -26.82 35.04
N LEU A 182 -15.50 -25.52 35.00
CA LEU A 182 -15.23 -24.68 33.83
C LEU A 182 -13.74 -24.60 33.52
N LEU A 183 -12.89 -24.43 34.54
CA LEU A 183 -11.44 -24.39 34.43
C LEU A 183 -10.90 -25.66 33.76
N HIS A 184 -11.30 -26.83 34.25
CA HIS A 184 -10.84 -28.09 33.68
C HIS A 184 -11.48 -28.39 32.32
N ALA A 185 -12.73 -27.96 32.08
CA ALA A 185 -13.37 -28.06 30.77
C ALA A 185 -12.61 -27.23 29.72
N LEU A 186 -12.25 -25.98 30.03
CA LEU A 186 -11.43 -25.13 29.18
C LEU A 186 -10.08 -25.76 28.85
N ARG A 187 -9.39 -26.30 29.87
CA ARG A 187 -8.12 -27.03 29.68
C ARG A 187 -8.28 -28.22 28.73
N LEU A 188 -9.36 -29.00 28.88
CA LEU A 188 -9.64 -30.12 27.99
C LEU A 188 -9.91 -29.65 26.56
N ILE A 189 -10.74 -28.61 26.39
CA ILE A 189 -11.08 -28.05 25.07
C ILE A 189 -9.83 -27.55 24.35
N GLY A 190 -9.03 -26.70 25.01
CA GLY A 190 -7.81 -26.15 24.42
C GLY A 190 -6.80 -27.23 24.03
N ASN A 191 -6.56 -28.21 24.90
CA ASN A 191 -5.65 -29.31 24.59
C ASN A 191 -6.19 -30.23 23.48
N SER A 192 -7.51 -30.46 23.43
CA SER A 192 -8.14 -31.28 22.38
C SER A 192 -8.09 -30.59 21.03
N CYS A 193 -8.11 -29.25 21.00
CA CYS A 193 -8.03 -28.46 19.78
C CYS A 193 -6.60 -28.23 19.28
N ALA A 194 -5.59 -28.40 20.15
CA ALA A 194 -4.19 -28.22 19.78
C ALA A 194 -3.80 -29.13 18.61
N ASP A 195 -3.38 -28.53 17.50
CA ASP A 195 -2.96 -29.21 16.27
C ASP A 195 -4.00 -30.19 15.69
N THR A 196 -5.31 -29.98 15.96
CA THR A 196 -6.39 -30.90 15.53
C THR A 196 -7.56 -30.12 14.93
N ASP A 197 -7.54 -29.92 13.61
CA ASP A 197 -8.55 -29.14 12.87
C ASP A 197 -9.97 -29.68 12.99
N GLU A 198 -10.16 -31.00 13.04
CA GLU A 198 -11.47 -31.62 13.20
C GLU A 198 -12.13 -31.22 14.53
N ASN A 199 -11.31 -31.00 15.57
CA ASN A 199 -11.79 -30.55 16.86
C ASN A 199 -12.00 -29.03 16.86
N ARG A 200 -11.12 -28.24 16.24
CA ARG A 200 -11.32 -26.80 16.05
C ARG A 200 -12.61 -26.50 15.29
N GLN A 201 -12.90 -27.28 14.24
CA GLN A 201 -14.13 -27.17 13.46
C GLN A 201 -15.37 -27.44 14.32
N GLN A 202 -15.36 -28.43 15.22
CA GLN A 202 -16.46 -28.67 16.15
C GLN A 202 -16.74 -27.48 17.09
N VAL A 203 -15.71 -26.71 17.46
CA VAL A 203 -15.89 -25.47 18.23
C VAL A 203 -16.60 -24.42 17.39
N VAL A 204 -16.20 -24.27 16.13
CA VAL A 204 -16.75 -23.26 15.19
C VAL A 204 -18.17 -23.58 14.75
N ASP A 205 -18.50 -24.85 14.48
CA ASP A 205 -19.79 -25.31 13.91
C ASP A 205 -21.04 -24.82 14.67
N ARG A 206 -20.89 -24.53 15.96
CA ARG A 206 -21.98 -24.02 16.82
C ARG A 206 -21.58 -22.76 17.60
N ASN A 207 -20.60 -22.02 17.10
CA ASN A 207 -20.10 -20.79 17.71
C ASN A 207 -19.75 -20.92 19.20
N TYR A 208 -19.08 -22.02 19.59
CA TYR A 208 -18.63 -22.19 20.98
C TYR A 208 -17.49 -21.24 21.36
N THR A 209 -16.86 -20.58 20.37
CA THR A 209 -15.94 -19.45 20.60
C THR A 209 -16.59 -18.35 21.42
N LEU A 210 -17.84 -17.98 21.10
CA LEU A 210 -18.61 -17.00 21.86
C LEU A 210 -18.79 -17.44 23.33
N SER A 211 -19.11 -18.71 23.57
CA SER A 211 -19.25 -19.25 24.94
C SER A 211 -17.95 -19.14 25.74
N ILE A 212 -16.80 -19.35 25.11
CA ILE A 212 -15.50 -19.20 25.77
C ILE A 212 -15.19 -17.72 26.03
N MET A 213 -15.48 -16.84 25.05
CA MET A 213 -15.29 -15.39 25.19
C MET A 213 -16.11 -14.79 26.33
N MET A 214 -17.33 -15.30 26.57
CA MET A 214 -18.15 -14.88 27.72
C MET A 214 -17.48 -15.15 29.09
N LEU A 215 -16.47 -16.03 29.15
CA LEU A 215 -15.72 -16.31 30.38
C LEU A 215 -14.58 -15.32 30.64
N PHE A 216 -14.32 -14.37 29.73
CA PHE A 216 -13.30 -13.33 29.93
C PHE A 216 -13.61 -12.40 31.09
N ASP A 217 -14.90 -12.21 31.42
CA ASP A 217 -15.35 -11.40 32.56
C ASP A 217 -15.19 -12.13 33.91
N ASN A 218 -14.83 -13.42 33.90
CA ASN A 218 -14.58 -14.19 35.12
C ASN A 218 -13.07 -14.18 35.48
N PRO A 219 -12.64 -13.50 36.57
CA PRO A 219 -11.24 -13.42 36.96
C PRO A 219 -10.58 -14.78 37.25
N ALA A 220 -11.37 -15.77 37.68
CA ALA A 220 -10.87 -17.12 37.94
C ALA A 220 -10.59 -17.92 36.65
N LEU A 221 -11.14 -17.50 35.50
CA LEU A 221 -11.08 -18.28 34.27
C LEU A 221 -10.37 -17.57 33.11
N VAL A 222 -10.31 -16.23 33.11
CA VAL A 222 -9.75 -15.43 32.00
C VAL A 222 -8.33 -15.87 31.60
N HIS A 223 -7.50 -16.23 32.58
CA HIS A 223 -6.11 -16.65 32.37
C HIS A 223 -5.97 -18.02 31.68
N VAL A 224 -7.05 -18.80 31.58
CA VAL A 224 -7.13 -20.05 30.82
C VAL A 224 -7.99 -19.88 29.56
N ALA A 225 -9.05 -19.08 29.61
CA ALA A 225 -9.93 -18.85 28.46
C ALA A 225 -9.19 -18.20 27.28
N ILE A 226 -8.31 -17.21 27.53
CA ILE A 226 -7.53 -16.55 26.47
C ILE A 226 -6.58 -17.53 25.76
N PRO A 227 -5.70 -18.29 26.46
CA PRO A 227 -4.87 -19.30 25.79
C PRO A 227 -5.66 -20.37 25.03
N VAL A 228 -6.86 -20.74 25.53
CA VAL A 228 -7.72 -21.70 24.83
C VAL A 228 -8.22 -21.13 23.51
N ILE A 229 -8.73 -19.90 23.50
CA ILE A 229 -9.12 -19.21 22.26
C ILE A 229 -7.93 -19.07 21.31
N TYR A 230 -6.77 -18.67 21.84
CA TYR A 230 -5.54 -18.58 21.05
C TYR A 230 -5.22 -19.90 20.34
N ASN A 231 -5.17 -21.02 21.06
CA ASN A 231 -4.90 -22.34 20.47
C ASN A 231 -5.95 -22.77 19.42
N ILE A 232 -7.21 -22.36 19.60
CA ILE A 232 -8.28 -22.62 18.62
C ILE A 232 -8.06 -21.79 17.34
N CYS A 233 -7.45 -20.61 17.43
CA CYS A 233 -7.28 -19.68 16.32
C CYS A 233 -5.93 -19.80 15.58
N VAL A 234 -4.85 -20.19 16.25
CA VAL A 234 -3.51 -20.29 15.63
C VAL A 234 -3.57 -21.21 14.42
N ASP A 235 -3.18 -20.69 13.26
CA ASP A 235 -3.18 -21.39 11.97
C ASP A 235 -4.53 -22.00 11.55
N PHE A 236 -5.66 -21.44 12.01
CA PHE A 236 -7.00 -21.93 11.68
C PHE A 236 -7.99 -20.80 11.35
N GLU A 237 -8.03 -20.43 10.06
CA GLU A 237 -8.85 -19.33 9.53
C GLU A 237 -10.33 -19.35 9.95
N PRO A 238 -11.06 -20.49 9.97
CA PRO A 238 -12.48 -20.50 10.34
C PRO A 238 -12.72 -19.96 11.76
N ALA A 239 -11.86 -20.31 12.72
CA ALA A 239 -11.98 -19.78 14.08
C ALA A 239 -11.58 -18.30 14.15
N GLN A 240 -10.56 -17.88 13.39
CA GLN A 240 -10.13 -16.48 13.33
C GLN A 240 -11.26 -15.56 12.82
N ALA A 241 -11.96 -15.98 11.77
CA ALA A 241 -13.12 -15.29 11.24
C ALA A 241 -14.28 -15.26 12.26
N GLN A 242 -14.56 -16.38 12.93
CA GLN A 242 -15.63 -16.49 13.92
C GLN A 242 -15.40 -15.55 15.12
N ILE A 243 -14.20 -15.53 15.73
CA ILE A 243 -13.92 -14.65 16.88
C ILE A 243 -13.96 -13.16 16.50
N ALA A 244 -13.58 -12.82 15.27
CA ALA A 244 -13.66 -11.46 14.77
C ALA A 244 -15.12 -11.03 14.58
N MET A 245 -15.96 -11.91 14.01
CA MET A 245 -17.40 -11.70 13.90
C MET A 245 -18.08 -11.57 15.27
N ASP A 246 -17.65 -12.35 16.26
CA ASP A 246 -18.14 -12.29 17.64
C ASP A 246 -17.65 -11.05 18.43
N GLY A 247 -16.78 -10.23 17.84
CA GLY A 247 -16.34 -8.95 18.40
C GLY A 247 -15.29 -9.05 19.50
N ILE A 248 -14.38 -10.04 19.42
CA ILE A 248 -13.37 -10.31 20.45
C ILE A 248 -12.42 -9.14 20.77
N CYS A 249 -12.17 -8.24 19.81
CA CYS A 249 -11.22 -7.14 19.96
C CYS A 249 -11.53 -6.26 21.18
N ASN A 250 -12.79 -5.82 21.33
CA ASN A 250 -13.14 -4.85 22.37
C ASN A 250 -12.98 -5.40 23.81
N PRO A 251 -13.45 -6.61 24.15
CA PRO A 251 -13.15 -7.24 25.43
C PRO A 251 -11.64 -7.36 25.73
N LEU A 252 -10.85 -7.82 24.76
CA LEU A 252 -9.40 -7.99 24.96
C LEU A 252 -8.68 -6.65 25.14
N LEU A 253 -9.03 -5.63 24.35
CA LEU A 253 -8.47 -4.28 24.49
C LEU A 253 -8.78 -3.67 25.86
N LYS A 254 -9.98 -3.89 26.41
CA LYS A 254 -10.33 -3.45 27.76
C LYS A 254 -9.56 -4.18 28.85
N LEU A 255 -9.33 -5.48 28.68
CA LEU A 255 -8.52 -6.28 29.61
C LEU A 255 -7.05 -5.84 29.61
N LEU A 256 -6.49 -5.56 28.44
CA LEU A 256 -5.14 -4.99 28.30
C LEU A 256 -5.06 -3.60 28.95
N ALA A 257 -5.97 -2.69 28.60
CA ALA A 257 -5.95 -1.31 29.08
C ALA A 257 -6.18 -1.18 30.60
N SER A 258 -6.89 -2.13 31.21
CA SER A 258 -7.10 -2.16 32.66
C SER A 258 -5.95 -2.80 33.45
N GLY A 259 -4.96 -3.41 32.77
CA GLY A 259 -3.89 -4.18 33.42
C GLY A 259 -4.38 -5.47 34.09
N SER A 260 -5.56 -5.98 33.70
CA SER A 260 -6.14 -7.21 34.25
C SER A 260 -5.38 -8.46 33.80
N ILE A 261 -4.62 -8.35 32.70
CA ILE A 261 -3.80 -9.42 32.16
C ILE A 261 -2.36 -9.26 32.63
N GLN A 262 -1.83 -10.29 33.28
CA GLN A 262 -0.46 -10.31 33.81
C GLN A 262 0.30 -11.54 33.30
N GLY A 263 1.61 -11.40 33.18
CA GLY A 263 2.49 -12.46 32.71
C GLY A 263 2.74 -12.39 31.20
N ASN A 264 4.01 -12.54 30.82
CA ASN A 264 4.45 -12.27 29.44
C ASN A 264 3.74 -13.15 28.40
N ALA A 265 3.60 -14.45 28.67
CA ALA A 265 2.94 -15.37 27.73
C ALA A 265 1.45 -15.02 27.51
N LEU A 266 0.72 -14.71 28.58
CA LEU A 266 -0.70 -14.35 28.48
C LEU A 266 -0.89 -13.01 27.74
N LEU A 267 0.01 -12.05 27.97
CA LEU A 267 0.05 -10.80 27.21
C LEU A 267 0.27 -11.06 25.73
N SER A 268 1.25 -11.89 25.35
CA SER A 268 1.51 -12.24 23.95
C SER A 268 0.28 -12.84 23.28
N TYR A 269 -0.35 -13.85 23.89
CA TYR A 269 -1.59 -14.43 23.35
C TYR A 269 -2.69 -13.39 23.17
N THR A 270 -2.81 -12.45 24.11
CA THR A 270 -3.84 -11.41 24.05
C THR A 270 -3.59 -10.43 22.91
N TYR A 271 -2.36 -9.93 22.75
CA TYR A 271 -1.98 -9.03 21.65
C TYR A 271 -2.10 -9.71 20.28
N GLU A 272 -1.65 -10.97 20.17
CA GLU A 272 -1.76 -11.74 18.94
C GLU A 272 -3.21 -12.01 18.56
N LEU A 273 -4.10 -12.32 19.52
CA LEU A 273 -5.53 -12.46 19.25
C LEU A 273 -6.18 -11.16 18.76
N VAL A 274 -5.78 -10.02 19.32
CA VAL A 274 -6.23 -8.70 18.85
C VAL A 274 -5.75 -8.48 17.41
N GLU A 275 -4.50 -8.81 17.09
CA GLU A 275 -3.96 -8.70 15.73
C GLU A 275 -4.67 -9.62 14.73
N ILE A 276 -4.86 -10.89 15.09
CA ILE A 276 -5.59 -11.89 14.28
C ILE A 276 -7.00 -11.38 13.96
N ALA A 277 -7.74 -10.95 14.98
CA ALA A 277 -9.11 -10.47 14.80
C ALA A 277 -9.18 -9.16 14.01
N SER A 278 -8.21 -8.25 14.21
CA SER A 278 -8.12 -6.99 13.45
C SER A 278 -7.78 -7.23 11.98
N GLY A 279 -7.02 -8.28 11.68
CA GLY A 279 -6.71 -8.71 10.30
C GLY A 279 -7.94 -9.15 9.50
N GLN A 280 -9.04 -9.51 10.17
CA GLN A 280 -10.32 -9.85 9.55
C GLN A 280 -11.16 -8.59 9.28
N GLY A 281 -10.64 -7.71 8.41
CA GLY A 281 -11.14 -6.35 8.19
C GLY A 281 -12.65 -6.23 7.91
N GLN A 282 -13.28 -7.26 7.34
CA GLN A 282 -14.71 -7.31 7.05
C GLN A 282 -15.62 -7.27 8.29
N PHE A 283 -15.10 -7.57 9.48
CA PHE A 283 -15.87 -7.54 10.72
C PHE A 283 -15.65 -6.27 11.55
N LEU A 284 -14.77 -5.37 11.12
CA LEU A 284 -14.46 -4.14 11.85
C LEU A 284 -15.65 -3.16 11.89
N ASP A 285 -16.61 -3.27 10.96
CA ASP A 285 -17.79 -2.40 10.91
C ASP A 285 -18.71 -2.55 12.13
N SER A 286 -18.69 -3.69 12.83
CA SER A 286 -19.49 -3.91 14.05
C SER A 286 -18.77 -3.48 15.33
N VAL A 287 -17.45 -3.21 15.25
CA VAL A 287 -16.62 -2.89 16.42
C VAL A 287 -16.93 -1.48 16.93
N PRO A 288 -17.00 -1.23 18.26
CA PRO A 288 -17.19 0.09 18.83
C PRO A 288 -16.07 1.11 18.54
N ASP A 289 -16.41 2.39 18.41
CA ASP A 289 -15.46 3.48 18.08
C ASP A 289 -14.36 3.66 19.15
N ASP A 290 -14.67 3.41 20.44
CA ASP A 290 -13.73 3.52 21.56
C ASP A 290 -12.55 2.53 21.45
N SER A 291 -12.72 1.45 20.69
CA SER A 291 -11.65 0.47 20.42
C SER A 291 -10.42 1.11 19.77
N LEU A 292 -10.61 2.10 18.87
CA LEU A 292 -9.50 2.80 18.24
C LEU A 292 -8.66 3.56 19.29
N LEU A 293 -9.31 4.22 20.24
CA LEU A 293 -8.62 4.96 21.30
C LEU A 293 -7.87 4.01 22.25
N LEU A 294 -8.44 2.85 22.56
CA LEU A 294 -7.76 1.81 23.36
C LEU A 294 -6.48 1.31 22.66
N ILE A 295 -6.56 1.03 21.35
CA ILE A 295 -5.39 0.61 20.55
C ILE A 295 -4.30 1.69 20.59
N ILE A 296 -4.64 2.96 20.36
CA ILE A 296 -3.69 4.08 20.39
C ILE A 296 -3.07 4.24 21.79
N THR A 297 -3.87 4.11 22.84
CA THR A 297 -3.39 4.20 24.23
C THR A 297 -2.39 3.09 24.55
N LEU A 298 -2.68 1.85 24.12
CA LEU A 298 -1.79 0.72 24.31
C LEU A 298 -0.50 0.86 23.49
N ALA A 299 -0.59 1.34 22.25
CA ALA A 299 0.56 1.54 21.36
C ALA A 299 1.50 2.68 21.81
N THR A 300 1.00 3.62 22.63
CA THR A 300 1.78 4.74 23.19
C THR A 300 2.31 4.48 24.60
N ALA A 301 2.10 3.27 25.15
CA ALA A 301 2.65 2.90 26.45
C ALA A 301 4.19 2.86 26.40
N SER A 302 4.84 3.39 27.44
CA SER A 302 6.31 3.54 27.48
C SER A 302 7.07 2.24 27.71
N ASP A 303 6.42 1.22 28.25
CA ASP A 303 7.00 -0.06 28.69
C ASP A 303 6.57 -1.25 27.82
N ILE A 304 5.97 -0.98 26.66
CA ILE A 304 5.51 -2.02 25.73
C ILE A 304 6.70 -2.75 25.09
N SER A 305 6.67 -4.08 25.12
CA SER A 305 7.68 -4.90 24.46
C SER A 305 7.56 -4.83 22.94
N LEU A 306 8.64 -5.06 22.20
CA LEU A 306 8.67 -4.98 20.74
C LEU A 306 7.63 -5.90 20.04
N PRO A 307 7.45 -7.18 20.44
CA PRO A 307 6.41 -8.03 19.86
C PRO A 307 5.00 -7.48 20.09
N HIS A 308 4.70 -7.02 21.31
CA HIS A 308 3.40 -6.45 21.66
C HIS A 308 3.13 -5.14 20.92
N PHE A 309 4.16 -4.29 20.80
CA PHE A 309 4.11 -3.05 20.03
C PHE A 309 3.79 -3.32 18.56
N THR A 310 4.42 -4.32 17.97
CA THR A 310 4.20 -4.69 16.58
C THR A 310 2.77 -5.17 16.34
N SER A 311 2.24 -6.05 17.21
CA SER A 311 0.87 -6.55 17.10
C SER A 311 -0.19 -5.46 17.25
N ILE A 312 -0.04 -4.57 18.25
CA ILE A 312 -1.01 -3.49 18.46
C ILE A 312 -0.94 -2.43 17.34
N THR A 313 0.27 -2.18 16.81
CA THR A 313 0.47 -1.26 15.69
C THR A 313 -0.08 -1.81 14.38
N ASN A 314 0.07 -3.12 14.13
CA ASN A 314 -0.56 -3.77 12.99
C ASN A 314 -2.09 -3.73 13.10
N SER A 315 -2.63 -3.90 14.31
CA SER A 315 -4.06 -3.75 14.58
C SER A 315 -4.53 -2.32 14.32
N LEU A 316 -3.79 -1.31 14.77
CA LEU A 316 -4.05 0.10 14.48
C LEU A 316 -4.12 0.36 12.97
N ALA A 317 -3.13 -0.12 12.22
CA ALA A 317 -3.10 0.05 10.79
C ALA A 317 -4.31 -0.63 10.11
N ALA A 318 -4.70 -1.84 10.56
CA ALA A 318 -5.87 -2.55 10.04
C ALA A 318 -7.18 -1.78 10.29
N TYR A 319 -7.35 -1.19 11.48
CA TYR A 319 -8.50 -0.31 11.76
C TYR A 319 -8.51 0.89 10.82
N LEU A 320 -7.35 1.53 10.63
CA LEU A 320 -7.22 2.71 9.75
C LEU A 320 -7.31 2.39 8.25
N GLN A 321 -7.51 1.13 7.84
CA GLN A 321 -7.91 0.77 6.48
C GLN A 321 -9.41 0.93 6.24
N THR A 322 -10.23 1.14 7.28
CA THR A 322 -11.67 1.35 7.12
C THR A 322 -12.04 2.84 7.10
N ASP A 323 -12.90 3.24 6.17
CA ASP A 323 -13.37 4.62 6.04
C ASP A 323 -13.97 5.17 7.35
N ARG A 324 -14.67 4.31 8.11
CA ARG A 324 -15.25 4.68 9.41
C ARG A 324 -14.16 5.06 10.40
N PHE A 325 -13.18 4.19 10.65
CA PHE A 325 -12.13 4.47 11.65
C PHE A 325 -11.16 5.55 11.18
N GLN A 326 -10.96 5.73 9.88
CA GLN A 326 -10.23 6.89 9.35
C GLN A 326 -10.91 8.20 9.75
N ARG A 327 -12.23 8.30 9.57
CA ARG A 327 -13.02 9.47 9.96
C ARG A 327 -13.00 9.67 11.47
N VAL A 328 -13.14 8.61 12.26
CA VAL A 328 -13.07 8.66 13.73
C VAL A 328 -11.70 9.20 14.17
N CYS A 329 -10.61 8.67 13.62
CA CYS A 329 -9.24 9.11 13.89
C CYS A 329 -9.04 10.61 13.64
N ILE A 330 -9.54 11.10 12.50
CA ILE A 330 -9.43 12.53 12.13
C ILE A 330 -10.27 13.40 13.06
N LEU A 331 -11.56 13.07 13.23
CA LEU A 331 -12.51 13.90 13.97
C LEU A 331 -12.21 13.95 15.48
N GLN A 332 -11.58 12.91 16.02
CA GLN A 332 -11.19 12.84 17.43
C GLN A 332 -9.77 13.36 17.72
N GLY A 333 -9.09 13.99 16.75
CA GLY A 333 -7.78 14.57 16.98
C GLY A 333 -6.64 13.53 17.14
N GLN A 334 -6.83 12.29 16.70
CA GLN A 334 -5.93 11.18 17.01
C GLN A 334 -4.78 10.99 16.02
N VAL A 335 -4.76 11.70 14.90
CA VAL A 335 -3.69 11.53 13.88
C VAL A 335 -2.32 11.90 14.46
N GLU A 336 -2.26 12.85 15.39
CA GLU A 336 -1.01 13.22 16.08
C GLU A 336 -0.46 12.06 16.93
N ASN A 337 -1.33 11.28 17.57
CA ASN A 337 -0.91 10.09 18.31
C ASN A 337 -0.43 8.98 17.36
N VAL A 338 -1.08 8.79 16.21
CA VAL A 338 -0.61 7.84 15.18
C VAL A 338 0.77 8.24 14.65
N LEU A 339 1.02 9.53 14.44
CA LEU A 339 2.35 10.05 14.08
C LEU A 339 3.39 9.81 15.18
N SER A 340 3.00 9.99 16.45
CA SER A 340 3.87 9.71 17.60
C SER A 340 4.25 8.23 17.66
N ILE A 341 3.30 7.32 17.42
CA ILE A 341 3.55 5.87 17.38
C ILE A 341 4.54 5.54 16.26
N LEU A 342 4.37 6.12 15.06
CA LEU A 342 5.33 5.95 13.97
C LEU A 342 6.72 6.47 14.37
N SER A 343 6.81 7.64 14.99
CA SER A 343 8.10 8.20 15.45
C SER A 343 8.77 7.32 16.49
N GLN A 344 8.02 6.90 17.52
CA GLN A 344 8.50 6.01 18.59
C GLN A 344 8.99 4.68 18.03
N SER A 345 8.38 4.16 16.97
CA SER A 345 8.83 2.91 16.36
C SER A 345 10.29 2.97 15.90
N TYR A 346 10.82 4.14 15.51
CA TYR A 346 12.23 4.30 15.13
C TYR A 346 13.19 4.40 16.32
N GLU A 347 12.68 4.68 17.52
CA GLU A 347 13.45 4.65 18.75
C GLU A 347 13.59 3.24 19.33
N MET A 348 12.78 2.29 18.84
CA MET A 348 12.80 0.88 19.22
C MET A 348 13.79 0.04 18.40
N GLU A 349 14.47 0.63 17.41
CA GLU A 349 15.56 -0.05 16.69
C GLU A 349 16.75 -0.27 17.61
N ASP A 350 17.24 -1.52 17.64
CA ASP A 350 18.43 -1.92 18.39
C ASP A 350 19.35 -2.70 17.45
N GLU A 351 20.67 -2.46 17.53
CA GLU A 351 21.68 -3.18 16.73
C GLU A 351 21.70 -4.68 17.03
N GLU A 352 21.24 -5.10 18.21
CA GLU A 352 21.15 -6.51 18.62
C GLU A 352 19.81 -7.20 18.25
N MET A 353 18.92 -6.52 17.51
CA MET A 353 17.61 -7.08 17.18
C MET A 353 17.69 -8.29 16.22
N SER A 354 16.76 -9.23 16.37
CA SER A 354 16.69 -10.38 15.46
C SER A 354 16.24 -9.94 14.06
N SER A 355 16.64 -10.70 13.03
CA SER A 355 16.20 -10.43 11.65
C SER A 355 14.68 -10.52 11.50
N ASP A 356 14.00 -11.34 12.30
CA ASP A 356 12.55 -11.51 12.22
C ASP A 356 11.85 -10.29 12.85
N ASP A 357 12.35 -9.78 13.97
CA ASP A 357 11.85 -8.57 14.62
C ASP A 357 12.07 -7.32 13.74
N GLU A 358 13.23 -7.21 13.09
CA GLU A 358 13.54 -6.11 12.17
C GLU A 358 12.54 -6.09 11.00
N GLN A 359 12.24 -7.26 10.43
CA GLN A 359 11.26 -7.40 9.36
C GLN A 359 9.84 -7.07 9.83
N ALA A 360 9.45 -7.55 11.01
CA ALA A 360 8.13 -7.31 11.58
C ALA A 360 7.91 -5.81 11.87
N LEU A 361 8.89 -5.15 12.48
CA LEU A 361 8.85 -3.71 12.76
C LEU A 361 8.82 -2.87 11.47
N SER A 362 9.66 -3.24 10.49
CA SER A 362 9.69 -2.58 9.17
C SER A 362 8.35 -2.72 8.44
N SER A 363 7.73 -3.90 8.48
CA SER A 363 6.39 -4.15 7.92
C SER A 363 5.33 -3.30 8.63
N SER A 364 5.37 -3.22 9.96
CA SER A 364 4.43 -2.42 10.75
C SER A 364 4.50 -0.93 10.41
N ARG A 365 5.72 -0.38 10.29
CA ARG A 365 5.95 1.02 9.88
C ARG A 365 5.43 1.31 8.48
N LEU A 366 5.58 0.37 7.55
CA LEU A 366 5.06 0.53 6.20
C LEU A 366 3.53 0.64 6.23
N LYS A 367 2.86 -0.25 6.97
CA LYS A 367 1.39 -0.22 7.15
C LYS A 367 0.93 1.09 7.80
N LEU A 368 1.62 1.58 8.83
CA LEU A 368 1.33 2.87 9.45
C LEU A 368 1.50 4.05 8.49
N ASN A 369 2.59 4.07 7.71
CA ASN A 369 2.81 5.13 6.72
C ASN A 369 1.71 5.14 5.65
N HIS A 370 1.25 3.96 5.21
CA HIS A 370 0.10 3.87 4.31
C HIS A 370 -1.17 4.42 4.96
N ALA A 371 -1.49 4.03 6.20
CA ALA A 371 -2.65 4.57 6.91
C ALA A 371 -2.57 6.11 7.06
N LEU A 372 -1.42 6.68 7.40
CA LEU A 372 -1.21 8.13 7.50
C LEU A 372 -1.34 8.84 6.14
N SER A 373 -0.85 8.21 5.07
CA SER A 373 -1.07 8.68 3.70
C SER A 373 -2.56 8.74 3.37
N ASP A 374 -3.32 7.68 3.65
CA ASP A 374 -4.75 7.61 3.37
C ASP A 374 -5.54 8.64 4.19
N LEU A 375 -5.23 8.77 5.48
CA LEU A 375 -5.82 9.78 6.37
C LEU A 375 -5.63 11.20 5.83
N SER A 376 -4.40 11.57 5.46
CA SER A 376 -4.10 12.88 4.86
C SER A 376 -4.69 13.06 3.46
N GLY A 377 -5.04 11.95 2.81
CA GLY A 377 -5.71 11.86 1.52
C GLY A 377 -7.16 12.39 1.54
N LEU A 378 -7.86 12.26 2.68
CA LEU A 378 -9.29 12.54 2.82
C LEU A 378 -9.64 14.04 2.82
N GLU A 379 -10.80 14.38 2.25
CA GLU A 379 -11.29 15.78 2.16
C GLU A 379 -11.53 16.44 3.52
N ILE A 380 -11.84 15.66 4.56
CA ILE A 380 -12.07 16.17 5.92
C ILE A 380 -10.77 16.54 6.64
N TYR A 381 -9.62 16.02 6.18
CA TYR A 381 -8.33 16.17 6.86
C TYR A 381 -7.88 17.64 6.97
N PRO A 382 -7.89 18.48 5.91
CA PRO A 382 -7.46 19.87 6.00
C PRO A 382 -8.33 20.73 6.94
N THR A 383 -9.57 20.31 7.19
CA THR A 383 -10.47 21.01 8.13
C THR A 383 -10.09 20.71 9.58
N ALA A 384 -9.74 19.45 9.90
CA ALA A 384 -9.32 19.04 11.23
C ALA A 384 -7.86 19.41 11.55
N TYR A 385 -6.97 19.31 10.55
CA TYR A 385 -5.54 19.59 10.66
C TYR A 385 -5.12 20.64 9.61
N PRO A 386 -5.56 21.90 9.77
CA PRO A 386 -5.22 22.96 8.84
C PRO A 386 -3.73 23.28 8.89
N LEU A 387 -3.26 23.97 7.84
CA LEU A 387 -1.91 24.52 7.80
C LEU A 387 -1.67 25.46 8.98
N GLY A 388 -0.64 25.17 9.79
CA GLY A 388 -0.32 25.91 11.01
C GLY A 388 -0.78 25.23 12.31
N SER A 389 -1.49 24.10 12.23
CA SER A 389 -1.73 23.22 13.38
C SER A 389 -0.42 22.62 13.93
N ALA A 390 -0.44 22.19 15.19
CA ALA A 390 0.71 21.54 15.84
C ALA A 390 1.22 20.34 15.01
N LEU A 391 0.31 19.48 14.56
CA LEU A 391 0.61 18.35 13.69
C LEU A 391 1.37 18.78 12.41
N THR A 392 0.89 19.81 11.69
CA THR A 392 1.60 20.29 10.50
C THR A 392 2.97 20.89 10.84
N GLY A 393 3.13 21.49 12.02
CA GLY A 393 4.42 21.93 12.54
C GLY A 393 5.39 20.77 12.75
N THR A 394 4.91 19.66 13.33
CA THR A 394 5.69 18.42 13.49
C THR A 394 6.14 17.87 12.14
N LEU A 395 5.24 17.74 11.16
CA LEU A 395 5.58 17.27 9.82
C LEU A 395 6.63 18.17 9.14
N ILE A 396 6.50 19.50 9.28
CA ILE A 396 7.50 20.44 8.73
C ILE A 396 8.86 20.26 9.42
N SER A 397 8.88 19.96 10.72
CA SER A 397 10.14 19.67 11.43
C SER A 397 10.81 18.39 10.93
N TRP A 398 10.03 17.37 10.57
CA TRP A 398 10.54 16.10 10.06
C TRP A 398 11.21 16.21 8.69
N LEU A 399 10.86 17.21 7.87
CA LEU A 399 11.59 17.52 6.64
C LEU A 399 13.07 17.87 6.88
N LYS A 400 13.45 18.23 8.11
CA LYS A 400 14.83 18.52 8.51
C LYS A 400 15.47 17.39 9.33
N SER A 401 14.74 16.32 9.59
CA SER A 401 15.27 15.16 10.33
C SER A 401 16.28 14.37 9.48
N SER A 402 17.15 13.59 10.11
CA SER A 402 18.03 12.64 9.42
C SER A 402 17.37 11.29 9.14
N ASN A 403 16.12 11.09 9.57
CA ASN A 403 15.40 9.85 9.39
C ASN A 403 14.59 9.90 8.08
N ASP A 404 15.04 9.14 7.09
CA ASP A 404 14.42 9.03 5.77
C ASP A 404 12.92 8.73 5.81
N HIS A 405 12.48 7.89 6.74
CA HIS A 405 11.07 7.50 6.79
C HIS A 405 10.19 8.62 7.36
N LEU A 406 10.68 9.36 8.35
CA LEU A 406 9.97 10.55 8.84
C LEU A 406 9.90 11.62 7.74
N GLN A 407 10.98 11.79 6.96
CA GLN A 407 10.98 12.68 5.79
C GLN A 407 9.95 12.23 4.73
N ILE A 408 9.89 10.93 4.42
CA ILE A 408 8.91 10.36 3.48
C ILE A 408 7.48 10.62 3.97
N CYS A 409 7.18 10.30 5.24
CA CYS A 409 5.88 10.52 5.86
C CYS A 409 5.47 12.00 5.76
N ALA A 410 6.38 12.91 6.14
CA ALA A 410 6.16 14.34 6.06
C ALA A 410 5.89 14.82 4.63
N CYS A 411 6.68 14.37 3.65
CA CYS A 411 6.47 14.73 2.25
C CYS A 411 5.12 14.26 1.72
N VAL A 412 4.70 13.04 2.05
CA VAL A 412 3.41 12.48 1.60
C VAL A 412 2.25 13.24 2.23
N MET A 413 2.22 13.40 3.55
CA MET A 413 1.10 14.05 4.24
C MET A 413 1.00 15.54 3.93
N LEU A 414 2.12 16.27 3.89
CA LEU A 414 2.11 17.69 3.49
C LEU A 414 1.84 17.84 2.00
N GLY A 415 2.30 16.92 1.16
CA GLY A 415 1.98 16.87 -0.26
C GLY A 415 0.49 16.68 -0.51
N ASN A 416 -0.17 15.82 0.28
CA ASN A 416 -1.61 15.62 0.25
C ASN A 416 -2.40 16.84 0.77
N LEU A 417 -1.81 17.69 1.61
CA LEU A 417 -2.41 18.97 2.01
C LEU A 417 -2.22 20.06 0.93
N ALA A 418 -1.15 19.98 0.15
CA ALA A 418 -0.77 20.94 -0.89
C ALA A 418 -1.54 20.75 -2.22
N ARG A 419 -2.87 20.84 -2.19
CA ARG A 419 -3.74 20.68 -3.38
C ARG A 419 -4.39 21.98 -3.89
N GLU A 420 -4.33 23.04 -3.10
CA GLU A 420 -4.92 24.34 -3.43
C GLU A 420 -3.85 25.42 -3.54
N ASP A 421 -4.03 26.35 -4.49
CA ASP A 421 -3.07 27.43 -4.73
C ASP A 421 -2.73 28.22 -3.46
N ALA A 422 -3.73 28.60 -2.66
CA ALA A 422 -3.53 29.36 -1.43
C ALA A 422 -2.70 28.60 -0.37
N ILE A 423 -2.90 27.28 -0.26
CA ILE A 423 -2.15 26.42 0.67
C ILE A 423 -0.71 26.30 0.18
N CYS A 424 -0.52 25.99 -1.11
CA CYS A 424 0.79 25.88 -1.74
C CYS A 424 1.59 27.20 -1.60
N GLU A 425 0.95 28.35 -1.83
CA GLU A 425 1.56 29.66 -1.65
C GLU A 425 1.97 29.91 -0.20
N SER A 426 1.10 29.59 0.75
CA SER A 426 1.41 29.74 2.18
C SER A 426 2.59 28.85 2.60
N MET A 427 2.64 27.59 2.13
CA MET A 427 3.76 26.67 2.40
C MET A 427 5.09 27.18 1.87
N VAL A 428 5.11 27.79 0.68
CA VAL A 428 6.35 28.29 0.07
C VAL A 428 6.73 29.66 0.62
N GLN A 429 5.81 30.62 0.60
CA GLN A 429 6.13 32.03 0.85
C GLN A 429 6.17 32.39 2.34
N LYS A 430 5.38 31.71 3.18
CA LYS A 430 5.34 31.98 4.63
C LYS A 430 6.15 30.96 5.43
N LEU A 431 5.98 29.68 5.13
CA LEU A 431 6.60 28.59 5.90
C LEU A 431 7.94 28.11 5.32
N GLN A 432 8.29 28.55 4.11
CA GLN A 432 9.55 28.22 3.44
C GLN A 432 9.83 26.70 3.34
N VAL A 433 8.78 25.90 3.19
CA VAL A 433 8.86 24.43 3.13
C VAL A 433 9.73 23.94 1.96
N HIS A 434 9.79 24.71 0.88
CA HIS A 434 10.63 24.41 -0.29
C HIS A 434 12.14 24.37 0.02
N LEU A 435 12.63 25.12 1.02
CA LEU A 435 14.05 25.17 1.35
C LEU A 435 14.61 23.83 1.85
N PRO A 436 14.05 23.19 2.91
CA PRO A 436 14.53 21.87 3.33
C PRO A 436 14.33 20.80 2.24
N LEU A 437 13.27 20.87 1.44
CA LEU A 437 13.06 19.94 0.32
C LEU A 437 14.18 20.04 -0.72
N ILE A 438 14.57 21.25 -1.13
CA ILE A 438 15.66 21.47 -2.08
C ILE A 438 17.01 21.04 -1.49
N ALA A 439 17.22 21.24 -0.18
CA ALA A 439 18.42 20.77 0.50
C ALA A 439 18.54 19.24 0.49
N ILE A 440 17.43 18.50 0.63
CA ILE A 440 17.44 17.03 0.51
C ILE A 440 17.90 16.58 -0.89
N LEU A 441 17.52 17.31 -1.95
CA LEU A 441 17.99 17.02 -3.31
C LEU A 441 19.52 17.25 -3.50
N GLU A 442 20.20 17.89 -2.54
CA GLU A 442 21.65 18.03 -2.50
C GLU A 442 22.39 16.92 -1.76
N SER A 443 21.68 16.15 -0.95
CA SER A 443 22.26 15.07 -0.16
C SER A 443 22.34 13.75 -0.93
N ASP A 444 23.04 12.76 -0.35
CA ASP A 444 23.06 11.37 -0.83
C ASP A 444 21.78 10.59 -0.43
N ALA A 445 20.62 11.27 -0.45
CA ALA A 445 19.34 10.70 -0.06
C ALA A 445 18.96 9.50 -0.94
N ARG A 446 18.35 8.48 -0.32
CA ARG A 446 17.91 7.27 -1.02
C ARG A 446 16.75 7.57 -1.98
N SER A 447 16.61 6.76 -3.02
CA SER A 447 15.57 6.90 -4.05
C SER A 447 14.13 7.09 -3.52
N PRO A 448 13.67 6.39 -2.45
CA PRO A 448 12.34 6.62 -1.89
C PRO A 448 12.14 8.05 -1.35
N VAL A 449 13.15 8.59 -0.65
CA VAL A 449 13.12 9.97 -0.15
C VAL A 449 13.08 10.96 -1.31
N LEU A 450 13.96 10.77 -2.31
CA LEU A 450 13.99 11.62 -3.50
C LEU A 450 12.65 11.60 -4.24
N HIS A 451 12.02 10.43 -4.38
CA HIS A 451 10.70 10.30 -4.98
C HIS A 451 9.65 11.13 -4.23
N SER A 452 9.57 10.99 -2.90
CA SER A 452 8.61 11.74 -2.08
C SER A 452 8.86 13.25 -2.12
N VAL A 453 10.12 13.69 -2.06
CA VAL A 453 10.50 15.11 -2.13
C VAL A 453 10.13 15.71 -3.49
N LEU A 454 10.45 15.02 -4.60
CA LEU A 454 10.11 15.47 -5.95
C LEU A 454 8.60 15.53 -6.15
N GLY A 455 7.85 14.55 -5.61
CA GLY A 455 6.39 14.55 -5.62
C GLY A 455 5.81 15.74 -4.87
N PHE A 456 6.33 16.05 -3.68
CA PHE A 456 5.86 17.19 -2.90
C PHE A 456 6.21 18.53 -3.57
N LEU A 457 7.44 18.70 -4.06
CA LEU A 457 7.83 19.90 -4.81
C LEU A 457 6.96 20.11 -6.06
N LYS A 458 6.57 19.03 -6.73
CA LYS A 458 5.62 19.08 -7.86
C LYS A 458 4.27 19.65 -7.43
N ASN A 459 3.71 19.22 -6.31
CA ASN A 459 2.46 19.78 -5.78
C ASN A 459 2.61 21.29 -5.45
N LEU A 460 3.74 21.70 -4.88
CA LEU A 460 4.01 23.12 -4.61
C LEU A 460 4.09 23.99 -5.88
N THR A 461 4.38 23.40 -7.05
CA THR A 461 4.38 24.11 -8.35
C THR A 461 3.00 24.29 -8.99
N ILE A 462 1.94 23.70 -8.41
CA ILE A 462 0.55 23.92 -8.84
C ILE A 462 0.24 25.42 -8.81
N ALA A 463 0.56 26.08 -7.69
CA ALA A 463 0.50 27.53 -7.57
C ALA A 463 1.56 28.21 -8.45
N GLY A 464 1.11 28.95 -9.47
CA GLY A 464 2.00 29.65 -10.40
C GLY A 464 2.95 30.64 -9.71
N ASN A 465 2.49 31.29 -8.65
CA ASN A 465 3.26 32.28 -7.88
C ASN A 465 4.45 31.68 -7.11
N ASN A 466 4.50 30.36 -6.93
CA ASN A 466 5.61 29.69 -6.25
C ASN A 466 6.84 29.45 -7.14
N ARG A 467 6.65 29.50 -8.46
CA ARG A 467 7.70 29.12 -9.42
C ARG A 467 8.95 29.99 -9.27
N GLU A 468 8.78 31.29 -9.07
CA GLU A 468 9.91 32.22 -8.91
C GLU A 468 10.71 31.90 -7.65
N TYR A 469 10.04 31.70 -6.51
CA TYR A 469 10.67 31.33 -5.24
C TYR A 469 11.46 30.01 -5.33
N LEU A 470 10.91 29.00 -6.00
CA LEU A 470 11.61 27.74 -6.24
C LEU A 470 12.87 27.95 -7.10
N GLY A 471 12.78 28.82 -8.11
CA GLY A 471 13.92 29.22 -8.93
C GLY A 471 14.99 29.97 -8.16
N GLU A 472 14.62 30.94 -7.32
CA GLU A 472 15.52 31.70 -6.45
C GLU A 472 16.21 30.81 -5.42
N ALA A 473 15.51 29.80 -4.90
CA ALA A 473 16.08 28.75 -4.06
C ALA A 473 16.98 27.75 -4.83
N GLY A 474 17.17 27.98 -6.14
CA GLY A 474 18.16 27.27 -6.95
C GLY A 474 17.74 25.88 -7.40
N ILE A 475 16.45 25.53 -7.38
CA ILE A 475 15.95 24.18 -7.68
C ILE A 475 16.49 23.57 -8.98
N ILE A 476 16.68 24.37 -10.04
CA ILE A 476 17.13 23.89 -11.37
C ILE A 476 18.51 23.24 -11.29
N GLU A 477 19.44 23.85 -10.57
CA GLU A 477 20.78 23.30 -10.36
C GLU A 477 20.72 21.94 -9.66
N ARG A 478 19.84 21.81 -8.66
CA ARG A 478 19.72 20.58 -7.84
C ARG A 478 19.13 19.45 -8.66
N LEU A 479 18.06 19.73 -9.42
CA LEU A 479 17.45 18.79 -10.35
C LEU A 479 18.42 18.35 -11.45
N SER A 480 19.34 19.23 -11.86
CA SER A 480 20.28 18.91 -12.94
C SER A 480 21.22 17.75 -12.62
N ARG A 481 21.56 17.56 -11.35
CA ARG A 481 22.37 16.42 -10.89
C ARG A 481 21.59 15.11 -10.97
N LEU A 482 20.29 15.14 -10.72
CA LEU A 482 19.43 13.95 -10.76
C LEU A 482 19.27 13.40 -12.19
N TRP A 483 19.40 14.25 -13.21
CA TRP A 483 19.43 13.79 -14.61
C TRP A 483 20.63 12.89 -14.92
N ALA A 484 21.73 13.01 -14.17
CA ALA A 484 22.92 12.19 -14.37
C ALA A 484 22.84 10.80 -13.72
N VAL A 485 21.81 10.53 -12.91
CA VAL A 485 21.66 9.26 -12.18
C VAL A 485 21.02 8.20 -13.08
N GLU A 486 21.84 7.56 -13.92
CA GLU A 486 21.39 6.57 -14.93
C GLU A 486 20.74 5.32 -14.32
N THR A 487 21.05 5.00 -13.05
CA THR A 487 20.47 3.87 -12.31
C THR A 487 19.05 4.12 -11.79
N ALA A 488 18.53 5.35 -11.90
CA ALA A 488 17.21 5.72 -11.37
C ALA A 488 16.33 6.44 -12.42
N PRO A 489 15.84 5.74 -13.47
CA PRO A 489 15.04 6.36 -14.54
C PRO A 489 13.78 7.09 -14.08
N GLN A 490 13.12 6.61 -13.00
CA GLN A 490 11.95 7.27 -12.43
C GLN A 490 12.31 8.63 -11.81
N ILE A 491 13.46 8.73 -11.14
CA ILE A 491 13.96 9.98 -10.58
C ILE A 491 14.33 10.96 -11.70
N GLN A 492 14.97 10.48 -12.77
CA GLN A 492 15.25 11.29 -13.97
C GLN A 492 13.97 11.87 -14.57
N PHE A 493 12.93 11.04 -14.74
CA PHE A 493 11.62 11.47 -15.24
C PHE A 493 10.99 12.55 -14.36
N MET A 494 10.91 12.31 -13.04
CA MET A 494 10.34 13.26 -12.09
C MET A 494 11.09 14.60 -12.07
N ALA A 495 12.43 14.56 -12.09
CA ALA A 495 13.25 15.75 -12.13
C ALA A 495 13.07 16.55 -13.44
N ALA A 496 12.98 15.87 -14.58
CA ALA A 496 12.68 16.50 -15.87
C ALA A 496 11.27 17.14 -15.87
N SER A 497 10.28 16.44 -15.33
CA SER A 497 8.90 16.93 -15.25
C SER A 497 8.73 18.12 -14.29
N LEU A 498 9.44 18.11 -13.15
CA LEU A 498 9.45 19.22 -12.21
C LEU A 498 10.13 20.46 -12.82
N THR A 499 11.24 20.27 -13.56
CA THR A 499 11.91 21.35 -14.28
C THR A 499 10.97 22.06 -15.25
N ARG A 500 10.21 21.28 -16.05
CA ARG A 500 9.17 21.83 -16.95
C ARG A 500 8.15 22.69 -16.20
N GLN A 501 7.70 22.25 -15.03
CA GLN A 501 6.70 22.96 -14.24
C GLN A 501 7.24 24.25 -13.63
N VAL A 502 8.48 24.23 -13.12
CA VAL A 502 9.15 25.41 -12.56
C VAL A 502 9.35 26.51 -13.61
N ILE A 503 9.69 26.16 -14.85
CA ILE A 503 9.91 27.16 -15.90
C ILE A 503 8.62 27.66 -16.56
N LEU A 504 7.48 27.02 -16.30
CA LEU A 504 6.24 27.26 -17.04
C LEU A 504 5.80 28.73 -16.90
N SER A 505 5.81 29.46 -18.02
CA SER A 505 5.50 30.90 -18.09
C SER A 505 6.41 31.82 -17.26
N SER A 506 7.58 31.36 -16.79
CA SER A 506 8.55 32.19 -16.05
C SER A 506 9.81 32.47 -16.89
N VAL A 507 9.99 33.72 -17.29
CA VAL A 507 11.19 34.18 -18.02
C VAL A 507 12.44 34.03 -17.15
N SER A 508 12.35 34.37 -15.86
CA SER A 508 13.48 34.28 -14.92
C SER A 508 13.95 32.83 -14.75
N ASN A 509 13.03 31.87 -14.60
CA ASN A 509 13.40 30.46 -14.48
C ASN A 509 13.93 29.87 -15.79
N ILE A 510 13.41 30.34 -16.94
CA ILE A 510 14.01 30.00 -18.24
C ILE A 510 15.43 30.56 -18.33
N SER A 511 15.67 31.78 -17.85
CA SER A 511 17.02 32.35 -17.76
C SER A 511 17.93 31.48 -16.90
N ARG A 512 17.49 31.07 -15.70
CA ARG A 512 18.24 30.17 -14.81
C ARG A 512 18.56 28.83 -15.47
N LEU A 513 17.62 28.24 -16.21
CA LEU A 513 17.86 26.99 -16.97
C LEU A 513 18.88 27.18 -18.12
N LEU A 514 19.00 28.40 -18.64
CA LEU A 514 19.96 28.79 -19.66
C LEU A 514 21.24 29.40 -19.07
N ASP A 515 21.43 29.39 -17.76
CA ASP A 515 22.66 29.91 -17.16
C ASP A 515 23.84 28.94 -17.40
N PRO A 516 25.06 29.48 -17.53
CA PRO A 516 26.25 28.68 -17.73
C PRO A 516 26.55 27.84 -16.49
N LEU A 517 27.09 26.63 -16.70
CA LEU A 517 27.47 25.73 -15.60
C LEU A 517 28.70 26.24 -14.81
N SER A 518 29.44 27.22 -15.35
CA SER A 518 30.51 27.92 -14.66
C SER A 518 30.51 29.41 -15.00
N SER A 519 30.73 30.24 -13.99
CA SER A 519 30.91 31.68 -14.16
C SER A 519 32.29 32.06 -14.71
N ASP A 520 33.28 31.16 -14.69
CA ASP A 520 34.61 31.41 -15.25
C ASP A 520 34.57 31.38 -16.79
N PRO A 521 34.82 32.51 -17.49
CA PRO A 521 34.76 32.58 -18.96
C PRO A 521 35.74 31.64 -19.67
N ASN A 522 36.80 31.19 -18.98
CA ASN A 522 37.80 30.30 -19.56
C ASN A 522 37.44 28.81 -19.39
N SER A 523 36.44 28.50 -18.57
CA SER A 523 36.01 27.13 -18.35
C SER A 523 35.19 26.62 -19.55
N PRO A 524 35.44 25.39 -20.05
CA PRO A 524 34.54 24.75 -21.02
C PRO A 524 33.10 24.60 -20.51
N ALA A 525 32.88 24.68 -19.19
CA ALA A 525 31.56 24.69 -18.58
C ALA A 525 30.82 26.03 -18.75
N ASN A 526 31.49 27.12 -19.15
CA ASN A 526 30.86 28.41 -19.40
C ASN A 526 29.99 28.43 -20.68
N VAL A 527 30.32 27.60 -21.66
CA VAL A 527 29.54 27.46 -22.90
C VAL A 527 28.48 26.35 -22.83
N ARG A 528 28.38 25.67 -21.68
CA ARG A 528 27.34 24.67 -21.40
C ARG A 528 26.39 25.23 -20.38
N THR A 529 25.10 24.96 -20.54
CA THR A 529 24.05 25.40 -19.61
C THR A 529 23.42 24.20 -18.91
N TYR A 530 22.51 24.43 -17.95
CA TYR A 530 21.68 23.37 -17.41
C TYR A 530 20.80 22.72 -18.50
N LEU A 531 20.26 23.50 -19.45
CA LEU A 531 19.57 22.93 -20.62
C LEU A 531 20.49 21.99 -21.42
N SER A 532 21.79 22.28 -21.52
CA SER A 532 22.75 21.38 -22.18
C SER A 532 22.83 20.01 -21.50
N LEU A 533 22.72 19.94 -20.17
CA LEU A 533 22.67 18.67 -19.42
C LEU A 533 21.37 17.92 -19.70
N MET A 534 20.24 18.63 -19.74
CA MET A 534 18.93 18.06 -20.03
C MET A 534 18.83 17.53 -21.48
N LEU A 535 19.42 18.25 -22.45
CA LEU A 535 19.54 17.76 -23.83
C LEU A 535 20.46 16.54 -23.92
N SER A 536 21.53 16.47 -23.12
CA SER A 536 22.35 15.26 -23.03
C SER A 536 21.56 14.06 -22.51
N LEU A 537 20.67 14.26 -21.52
CA LEU A 537 19.80 13.19 -21.01
C LEU A 537 18.89 12.64 -22.12
N PHE A 538 18.33 13.50 -22.98
CA PHE A 538 17.46 13.08 -24.08
C PHE A 538 18.11 12.06 -25.03
N PHE A 539 19.43 12.16 -25.26
CA PHE A 539 20.15 11.21 -26.13
C PHE A 539 20.59 9.94 -25.41
N LYS A 540 20.70 9.98 -24.09
CA LYS A 540 21.17 8.85 -23.27
C LYS A 540 20.04 7.95 -22.79
N THR A 541 18.86 8.51 -22.54
CA THR A 541 17.74 7.78 -21.95
C THR A 541 16.89 7.07 -23.01
N ASP A 542 16.52 5.82 -22.73
CA ASP A 542 15.54 5.07 -23.52
C ASP A 542 14.10 5.30 -23.02
N SER A 543 13.91 6.07 -21.93
CA SER A 543 12.60 6.37 -21.37
C SER A 543 11.82 7.37 -22.25
N SER A 544 10.85 6.87 -23.00
CA SER A 544 9.92 7.69 -23.80
C SER A 544 9.22 8.80 -22.98
N PRO A 545 8.73 8.54 -21.74
CA PRO A 545 8.19 9.60 -20.88
C PRO A 545 9.19 10.72 -20.57
N THR A 546 10.45 10.37 -20.26
CA THR A 546 11.51 11.35 -19.98
C THR A 546 11.84 12.17 -21.21
N ARG A 547 11.99 11.53 -22.38
CA ARG A 547 12.25 12.22 -23.65
C ARG A 547 11.11 13.18 -24.00
N THR A 548 9.87 12.79 -23.72
CA THR A 548 8.69 13.62 -23.92
C THR A 548 8.70 14.84 -23.01
N GLU A 549 8.98 14.70 -21.71
CA GLU A 549 9.07 15.85 -20.80
C GLU A 549 10.21 16.81 -21.16
N ILE A 550 11.32 16.30 -21.73
CA ILE A 550 12.39 17.15 -22.28
C ILE A 550 11.92 17.93 -23.50
N GLY A 551 11.23 17.28 -24.45
CA GLY A 551 10.61 17.96 -25.58
C GLY A 551 9.64 19.05 -25.15
N ARG A 552 8.75 18.74 -24.21
CA ARG A 552 7.78 19.70 -23.67
C ARG A 552 8.42 20.84 -22.89
N THR A 553 9.57 20.60 -22.27
CA THR A 553 10.40 21.64 -21.65
C THR A 553 10.89 22.63 -22.70
N VAL A 554 11.49 22.15 -23.79
CA VAL A 554 11.91 23.03 -24.89
C VAL A 554 10.73 23.77 -25.52
N ALA A 555 9.61 23.07 -25.79
CA ALA A 555 8.41 23.70 -26.33
C ALA A 555 7.88 24.83 -25.42
N SER A 556 7.96 24.65 -24.10
CA SER A 556 7.59 25.67 -23.12
C SER A 556 8.53 26.88 -23.15
N ILE A 557 9.84 26.66 -23.29
CA ILE A 557 10.83 27.74 -23.48
C ILE A 557 10.48 28.54 -24.75
N CYS A 558 10.30 27.87 -25.89
CA CYS A 558 9.96 28.52 -27.16
C CYS A 558 8.65 29.31 -27.06
N ARG A 559 7.62 28.76 -26.41
CA ARG A 559 6.33 29.44 -26.22
C ARG A 559 6.42 30.72 -25.40
N VAL A 560 7.40 30.84 -24.51
CA VAL A 560 7.62 32.04 -23.69
C VAL A 560 8.52 33.03 -24.42
N LEU A 561 9.65 32.57 -24.95
CA LEU A 561 10.66 33.45 -25.54
C LEU A 561 10.35 33.91 -26.97
N LEU A 562 9.62 33.12 -27.76
CA LEU A 562 9.33 33.40 -29.18
C LEU A 562 7.92 33.93 -29.41
N ARG A 563 7.29 34.53 -28.40
CA ARG A 563 5.98 35.16 -28.59
C ARG A 563 6.10 36.32 -29.58
N PHE A 564 5.12 36.42 -30.49
CA PHE A 564 5.07 37.47 -31.51
C PHE A 564 4.98 38.90 -30.95
N ASN A 565 4.60 39.08 -29.67
CA ASN A 565 4.50 40.38 -29.00
C ASN A 565 5.05 40.28 -27.56
N PRO A 566 6.37 40.35 -27.34
CA PRO A 566 6.94 40.46 -25.99
C PRO A 566 6.51 41.79 -25.33
N GLU A 567 6.40 41.79 -24.00
CA GLU A 567 6.19 43.04 -23.24
C GLU A 567 7.36 44.01 -23.47
N PRO A 568 7.12 45.31 -23.68
CA PRO A 568 8.17 46.29 -24.02
C PRO A 568 9.38 46.28 -23.07
N GLU A 569 9.13 46.05 -21.78
CA GLU A 569 10.14 46.06 -20.71
C GLU A 569 11.07 44.82 -20.75
N ARG A 570 10.65 43.74 -21.44
CA ARG A 570 11.37 42.46 -21.45
C ARG A 570 12.01 42.11 -22.80
N ILE A 571 11.91 42.99 -23.80
CA ILE A 571 12.40 42.75 -25.17
C ILE A 571 13.88 42.40 -25.18
N ASN A 572 14.72 43.27 -24.61
CA ASN A 572 16.19 43.09 -24.61
C ASN A 572 16.61 41.78 -23.92
N THR A 573 16.02 41.48 -22.76
CA THR A 573 16.30 40.25 -22.02
C THR A 573 15.86 39.02 -22.82
N THR A 574 14.67 39.08 -23.44
CA THR A 574 14.15 37.97 -24.25
C THR A 574 15.02 37.72 -25.48
N GLU A 575 15.45 38.77 -26.19
CA GLU A 575 16.37 38.65 -27.33
C GLU A 575 17.72 38.03 -26.94
N ALA A 576 18.28 38.43 -25.80
CA ALA A 576 19.52 37.85 -25.29
C ALA A 576 19.36 36.36 -24.96
N LEU A 577 18.22 35.97 -24.37
CA LEU A 577 17.91 34.56 -24.08
C LEU A 577 17.67 33.75 -25.35
N VAL A 578 17.00 34.29 -26.37
CA VAL A 578 16.82 33.63 -27.68
C VAL A 578 18.17 33.38 -28.34
N LYS A 579 19.07 34.36 -28.35
CA LYS A 579 20.44 34.21 -28.86
C LYS A 579 21.20 33.14 -28.09
N ARG A 580 21.07 33.09 -26.76
CA ARG A 580 21.71 32.06 -25.93
C ARG A 580 21.13 30.66 -26.19
N LEU A 581 19.80 30.56 -26.30
CA LEU A 581 19.10 29.32 -26.57
C LEU A 581 19.59 28.67 -27.85
N PHE A 582 19.55 29.39 -28.98
CA PHE A 582 19.94 28.82 -30.27
C PHE A 582 21.46 28.81 -30.48
N GLY A 583 22.18 29.80 -29.97
CA GLY A 583 23.63 29.91 -30.14
C GLY A 583 24.43 28.84 -29.41
N LEU A 584 23.97 28.38 -28.24
CA LEU A 584 24.64 27.34 -27.45
C LEU A 584 24.07 25.92 -27.67
N HIS A 585 22.85 25.79 -28.23
CA HIS A 585 22.14 24.50 -28.29
C HIS A 585 21.68 24.15 -29.70
N LYS A 586 22.58 23.67 -30.56
CA LYS A 586 22.25 23.27 -31.94
C LYS A 586 21.17 22.19 -32.02
N ASP A 587 21.21 21.22 -31.09
CA ASP A 587 20.27 20.09 -31.07
C ASP A 587 18.95 20.39 -30.33
N VAL A 588 18.67 21.65 -29.99
CA VAL A 588 17.50 22.04 -29.18
C VAL A 588 16.16 21.67 -29.83
N ALA A 589 16.11 21.59 -31.16
CA ALA A 589 14.90 21.18 -31.88
C ALA A 589 14.65 19.66 -31.86
N ARG A 590 15.67 18.83 -31.60
CA ARG A 590 15.54 17.36 -31.71
C ARG A 590 14.53 16.75 -30.73
N PRO A 591 14.45 17.18 -29.46
CA PRO A 591 13.39 16.72 -28.55
C PRO A 591 11.98 17.04 -29.05
N ILE A 592 11.79 18.18 -29.71
CA ILE A 592 10.50 18.56 -30.30
C ILE A 592 10.21 17.72 -31.55
N GLY A 593 11.23 17.42 -32.37
CA GLY A 593 11.12 16.46 -33.47
C GLY A 593 10.60 15.10 -32.99
N ALA A 594 11.11 14.58 -31.88
CA ALA A 594 10.62 13.32 -31.31
C ALA A 594 9.14 13.38 -30.85
N MET A 595 8.68 14.55 -30.36
CA MET A 595 7.28 14.75 -29.98
C MET A 595 6.30 14.61 -31.15
N ILE A 596 6.69 15.02 -32.36
CA ILE A 596 5.82 14.93 -33.55
C ILE A 596 5.89 13.57 -34.24
N THR A 597 6.98 12.82 -34.04
CA THR A 597 7.19 11.48 -34.62
C THR A 597 6.51 10.36 -33.85
N GLN A 598 6.30 10.51 -32.54
CA GLN A 598 5.57 9.52 -31.74
C GLN A 598 4.07 9.53 -32.09
N THR A 599 3.39 8.41 -31.81
CA THR A 599 1.97 8.18 -32.16
C THR A 599 1.03 8.04 -30.98
N ASP A 600 1.56 7.94 -29.77
CA ASP A 600 0.83 7.55 -28.56
C ASP A 600 0.00 8.72 -28.00
N TRP A 601 0.54 9.94 -28.05
CA TRP A 601 -0.02 11.12 -27.39
C TRP A 601 -0.27 12.25 -28.39
N PRO A 602 -1.48 12.37 -28.96
CA PRO A 602 -1.78 13.40 -29.95
C PRO A 602 -1.59 14.83 -29.44
N VAL A 603 -1.88 15.10 -28.16
CA VAL A 603 -1.70 16.42 -27.55
C VAL A 603 -0.22 16.84 -27.55
N VAL A 604 0.69 15.90 -27.26
CA VAL A 604 2.14 16.12 -27.31
C VAL A 604 2.59 16.44 -28.74
N ARG A 605 2.01 15.77 -29.75
CA ARG A 605 2.30 16.09 -31.16
C ARG A 605 1.87 17.51 -31.51
N SER A 606 0.67 17.92 -31.09
CA SER A 606 0.18 19.28 -31.31
C SER A 606 1.05 20.34 -30.65
N GLU A 607 1.51 20.10 -29.42
CA GLU A 607 2.50 20.95 -28.76
C GLU A 607 3.81 21.04 -29.57
N GLY A 608 4.25 19.91 -30.13
CA GLY A 608 5.47 19.85 -30.93
C GLY A 608 5.37 20.62 -32.25
N TRP A 609 4.27 20.46 -33.00
CA TRP A 609 4.01 21.22 -34.22
C TRP A 609 4.00 22.71 -33.98
N PHE A 610 3.32 23.13 -32.93
CA PHE A 610 3.26 24.54 -32.54
C PHE A 610 4.65 25.09 -32.20
N ALA A 611 5.46 24.33 -31.44
CA ALA A 611 6.81 24.75 -31.08
C ALA A 611 7.74 24.86 -32.30
N LEU A 612 7.74 23.89 -33.22
CA LEU A 612 8.55 23.96 -34.44
C LEU A 612 8.13 25.15 -35.32
N ALA A 613 6.83 25.43 -35.43
CA ALA A 613 6.32 26.58 -36.16
C ALA A 613 6.82 27.92 -35.57
N LEU A 614 6.81 28.04 -34.23
CA LEU A 614 7.37 29.20 -33.54
C LEU A 614 8.87 29.35 -33.78
N MET A 615 9.63 28.25 -33.72
CA MET A 615 11.07 28.26 -33.97
C MET A 615 11.39 28.70 -35.41
N ALA A 616 10.69 28.16 -36.40
CA ALA A 616 10.91 28.49 -37.82
C ALA A 616 10.53 29.93 -38.18
N SER A 617 9.67 30.57 -37.39
CA SER A 617 9.29 31.98 -37.56
C SER A 617 10.39 32.96 -37.09
N ASN A 618 11.46 32.46 -36.49
CA ASN A 618 12.64 33.23 -36.08
C ASN A 618 13.88 32.72 -36.84
N LYS A 619 14.80 33.62 -37.21
CA LYS A 619 15.97 33.27 -38.02
C LYS A 619 16.85 32.22 -37.34
N GLU A 620 17.24 32.45 -36.09
CA GLU A 620 18.09 31.55 -35.30
C GLU A 620 17.38 30.21 -35.02
N GLY A 621 16.07 30.25 -34.76
CA GLY A 621 15.27 29.04 -34.56
C GLY A 621 15.10 28.20 -35.82
N SER A 622 15.02 28.82 -36.99
CA SER A 622 14.94 28.14 -38.28
C SER A 622 16.18 27.27 -38.55
N GLU A 623 17.37 27.73 -38.14
CA GLU A 623 18.61 26.92 -38.22
C GLU A 623 18.50 25.62 -37.42
N ALA A 624 18.05 25.70 -36.16
CA ALA A 624 17.85 24.52 -35.32
C ALA A 624 16.78 23.56 -35.90
N VAL A 625 15.71 24.10 -36.49
CA VAL A 625 14.67 23.29 -37.16
C VAL A 625 15.25 22.59 -38.39
N GLY A 626 16.05 23.28 -39.21
CA GLY A 626 16.73 22.71 -40.38
C GLY A 626 17.62 21.51 -40.02
N ASP A 627 18.28 21.58 -38.88
CA ASP A 627 19.10 20.47 -38.34
C ASP A 627 18.22 19.30 -37.87
N CYS A 628 17.10 19.58 -37.22
CA CYS A 628 16.13 18.55 -36.82
C CYS A 628 15.53 17.80 -38.04
N LEU A 629 15.28 18.51 -39.14
CA LEU A 629 14.75 17.93 -40.38
C LEU A 629 15.71 16.95 -41.06
N GLN A 630 17.00 16.95 -40.70
CA GLN A 630 17.95 15.97 -41.23
C GLN A 630 17.62 14.53 -40.79
N SER A 631 16.82 14.36 -39.73
CA SER A 631 16.32 13.05 -39.33
C SER A 631 15.30 12.54 -40.36
N MET A 632 15.55 11.36 -40.92
CA MET A 632 14.80 10.82 -42.08
C MET A 632 13.29 10.71 -41.85
N SER A 633 12.80 10.70 -40.61
CA SER A 633 11.36 10.62 -40.32
C SER A 633 10.64 11.98 -40.22
N VAL A 634 11.34 13.07 -39.85
CA VAL A 634 10.67 14.35 -39.54
C VAL A 634 10.20 15.06 -40.81
N THR A 635 11.02 15.04 -41.86
CA THR A 635 10.68 15.63 -43.17
C THR A 635 9.46 14.95 -43.79
N ASP A 636 9.39 13.62 -43.73
CA ASP A 636 8.27 12.85 -44.28
C ASP A 636 6.99 13.13 -43.50
N ILE A 637 7.05 13.13 -42.17
CA ILE A 637 5.91 13.44 -41.30
C ILE A 637 5.40 14.88 -41.53
N LEU A 638 6.29 15.84 -41.78
CA LEU A 638 5.91 17.21 -42.14
C LEU A 638 5.14 17.24 -43.47
N CYS A 639 5.70 16.63 -44.52
CA CYS A 639 5.05 16.54 -45.82
C CYS A 639 3.66 15.87 -45.70
N ASP A 640 3.57 14.76 -44.97
CA ASP A 640 2.33 14.03 -44.76
C ASP A 640 1.29 14.86 -44.00
N MET A 641 1.70 15.57 -42.94
CA MET A 641 0.80 16.43 -42.16
C MET A 641 0.24 17.56 -43.01
N VAL A 642 1.07 18.18 -43.84
CA VAL A 642 0.68 19.27 -44.73
C VAL A 642 -0.29 18.79 -45.83
N ARG A 643 -0.04 17.61 -46.41
CA ARG A 643 -0.93 16.96 -47.39
C ARG A 643 -2.21 16.39 -46.78
N LYS A 644 -2.25 16.22 -45.46
CA LYS A 644 -3.35 15.53 -44.78
C LYS A 644 -4.68 16.23 -45.05
N ARG A 645 -5.62 15.50 -45.66
CA ARG A 645 -6.98 16.00 -45.85
C ARG A 645 -7.71 15.98 -44.52
N ILE A 646 -8.19 17.15 -44.10
CA ILE A 646 -9.08 17.26 -42.94
C ILE A 646 -10.46 16.74 -43.37
N PRO A 647 -11.03 15.75 -42.66
CA PRO A 647 -12.38 15.26 -42.95
C PRO A 647 -13.41 16.38 -42.91
N GLU A 648 -14.42 16.31 -43.79
CA GLU A 648 -15.55 17.24 -43.74
C GLU A 648 -16.45 16.93 -42.53
N PRO A 649 -17.07 17.94 -41.91
CA PRO A 649 -17.98 17.73 -40.79
C PRO A 649 -19.19 16.91 -41.22
N SER A 650 -19.54 15.86 -40.47
CA SER A 650 -20.77 15.09 -40.69
C SER A 650 -21.86 15.49 -39.69
N GLU A 651 -23.13 15.39 -40.10
CA GLU A 651 -24.27 15.74 -39.23
C GLU A 651 -24.40 14.80 -38.01
N SER A 652 -23.79 13.61 -38.06
CA SER A 652 -23.74 12.62 -36.99
C SER A 652 -22.41 12.56 -36.23
N GLU A 653 -21.51 13.54 -36.40
CA GLU A 653 -20.19 13.50 -35.74
C GLU A 653 -20.29 13.63 -34.21
N SER A 654 -19.61 12.73 -33.50
CA SER A 654 -19.48 12.76 -32.05
C SER A 654 -18.62 13.92 -31.57
N THR A 655 -18.76 14.33 -30.30
CA THR A 655 -17.90 15.35 -29.66
C THR A 655 -16.40 15.00 -29.76
N GLN A 656 -16.07 13.71 -29.69
CA GLN A 656 -14.70 13.23 -29.80
C GLN A 656 -14.15 13.39 -31.22
N GLU A 657 -14.96 13.11 -32.24
CA GLU A 657 -14.60 13.30 -33.65
C GLU A 657 -14.43 14.79 -33.98
N LYS A 658 -15.32 15.66 -33.46
CA LYS A 658 -15.18 17.13 -33.56
C LYS A 658 -13.84 17.62 -33.02
N THR A 659 -13.50 17.18 -31.81
CA THR A 659 -12.27 17.57 -31.12
C THR A 659 -11.04 17.08 -31.87
N ASN A 660 -11.06 15.83 -32.34
CA ASN A 660 -9.97 15.27 -33.14
C ASN A 660 -9.80 15.98 -34.49
N ARG A 661 -10.89 16.31 -35.17
CA ARG A 661 -10.89 17.06 -36.44
C ARG A 661 -10.32 18.46 -36.25
N ALA A 662 -10.76 19.19 -35.21
CA ALA A 662 -10.25 20.51 -34.89
C ALA A 662 -8.75 20.49 -34.53
N ARG A 663 -8.31 19.50 -33.75
CA ARG A 663 -6.88 19.30 -33.45
C ARG A 663 -6.06 19.06 -34.71
N LEU A 664 -6.50 18.14 -35.58
CA LEU A 664 -5.80 17.84 -36.84
C LEU A 664 -5.72 19.05 -37.78
N ALA A 665 -6.79 19.85 -37.86
CA ALA A 665 -6.77 21.10 -38.63
C ALA A 665 -5.70 22.06 -38.09
N LYS A 666 -5.65 22.24 -36.77
CA LYS A 666 -4.64 23.09 -36.12
C LYS A 666 -3.21 22.58 -36.28
N ASP A 667 -3.01 21.26 -36.20
CA ASP A 667 -1.70 20.63 -36.44
C ASP A 667 -1.23 20.89 -37.88
N ARG A 668 -2.13 20.78 -38.85
CA ARG A 668 -1.86 21.11 -40.25
C ARG A 668 -1.55 22.59 -40.45
N ASP A 669 -2.29 23.49 -39.81
CA ASP A 669 -2.02 24.93 -39.87
C ASP A 669 -0.64 25.27 -39.29
N ASN A 670 -0.28 24.68 -38.15
CA ASN A 670 1.06 24.83 -37.58
C ASN A 670 2.15 24.28 -38.50
N ALA A 671 1.91 23.13 -39.15
CA ALA A 671 2.83 22.56 -40.12
C ALA A 671 3.02 23.47 -41.36
N LEU A 672 1.98 24.17 -41.80
CA LEU A 672 2.06 25.18 -42.85
C LEU A 672 2.86 26.41 -42.42
N ILE A 673 2.66 26.90 -41.19
CA ILE A 673 3.45 28.01 -40.64
C ILE A 673 4.92 27.64 -40.53
N LEU A 674 5.22 26.43 -40.06
CA LEU A 674 6.57 25.85 -40.04
C LEU A 674 7.21 25.86 -41.44
N LEU A 675 6.49 25.36 -42.45
CA LEU A 675 6.94 25.32 -43.83
C LEU A 675 7.23 26.73 -44.38
N HIS A 676 6.32 27.67 -44.13
CA HIS A 676 6.48 29.06 -44.53
C HIS A 676 7.69 29.71 -43.86
N GLY A 677 7.87 29.53 -42.55
CA GLY A 677 9.01 30.05 -41.79
C GLY A 677 10.35 29.53 -42.32
N LEU A 678 10.43 28.23 -42.65
CA LEU A 678 11.62 27.63 -43.26
C LEU A 678 11.95 28.20 -44.64
N LEU A 679 10.95 28.59 -45.43
CA LEU A 679 11.17 29.21 -46.75
C LEU A 679 11.54 30.69 -46.63
N GLN A 680 10.98 31.40 -45.65
CA GLN A 680 11.28 32.80 -45.36
C GLN A 680 12.66 33.00 -44.73
N HIS A 681 13.07 32.06 -43.86
CA HIS A 681 14.35 32.04 -43.17
C HIS A 681 15.10 30.75 -43.46
N PRO A 682 15.58 30.54 -44.70
CA PRO A 682 16.16 29.28 -45.13
C PRO A 682 17.45 28.97 -44.36
N PRO A 683 17.48 27.88 -43.57
CA PRO A 683 18.68 27.53 -42.82
C PRO A 683 19.74 26.95 -43.76
N PRO A 684 21.04 27.08 -43.45
CA PRO A 684 22.11 26.52 -44.29
C PRO A 684 22.00 25.01 -44.51
N THR A 685 21.34 24.28 -43.59
CA THR A 685 21.12 22.84 -43.68
C THR A 685 19.93 22.44 -44.54
N LEU A 686 19.13 23.39 -45.04
CA LEU A 686 18.06 23.13 -46.01
C LEU A 686 18.66 22.99 -47.42
N THR A 687 18.80 21.75 -47.89
CA THR A 687 19.31 21.46 -49.24
C THR A 687 18.38 22.02 -50.33
N SER A 688 18.93 22.35 -51.50
CA SER A 688 18.14 22.84 -52.64
C SER A 688 17.00 21.90 -53.01
N ALA A 689 17.24 20.58 -52.98
CA ALA A 689 16.21 19.57 -53.25
C ALA A 689 15.05 19.61 -52.24
N ARG A 690 15.33 19.78 -50.93
CA ARG A 690 14.27 19.90 -49.92
C ARG A 690 13.53 21.22 -50.02
N ARG A 691 14.24 22.31 -50.32
CA ARG A 691 13.60 23.61 -50.60
C ARG A 691 12.62 23.48 -51.76
N GLU A 692 13.01 22.87 -52.87
CA GLU A 692 12.12 22.66 -54.03
C GLU A 692 10.88 21.85 -53.65
N ILE A 693 11.02 20.78 -52.86
CA ILE A 693 9.88 20.01 -52.34
C ILE A 693 8.94 20.90 -51.51
N PHE A 694 9.48 21.73 -50.64
CA PHE A 694 8.69 22.61 -49.77
C PHE A 694 7.99 23.73 -50.56
N GLU A 695 8.64 24.29 -51.58
CA GLU A 695 8.05 25.28 -52.49
C GLU A 695 6.92 24.67 -53.34
N GLN A 696 7.13 23.45 -53.87
CA GLN A 696 6.09 22.70 -54.59
C GLN A 696 4.90 22.41 -53.68
N LEU A 697 5.15 21.96 -52.45
CA LEU A 697 4.11 21.66 -51.46
C LEU A 697 3.27 22.90 -51.11
N MET A 698 3.90 24.07 -50.98
CA MET A 698 3.18 25.35 -50.78
C MET A 698 2.36 25.74 -52.02
N ALA A 699 2.89 25.51 -53.22
CA ALA A 699 2.18 25.80 -54.47
C ALA A 699 0.94 24.90 -54.66
N GLU A 700 1.04 23.60 -54.32
CA GLU A 700 -0.07 22.64 -54.36
C GLU A 700 -1.25 23.05 -53.47
N ILE A 701 -0.98 23.74 -52.36
CA ILE A 701 -1.99 24.13 -51.37
C ILE A 701 -2.61 25.49 -51.71
N GLY A 702 -1.84 26.39 -52.34
CA GLY A 702 -2.28 27.70 -52.79
C GLY A 702 -3.12 27.70 -54.08
N GLN A 703 -3.21 26.58 -54.80
CA GLN A 703 -4.08 26.47 -55.97
C GLN A 703 -5.56 26.34 -55.57
N PRO A 704 -6.47 27.18 -56.10
CA PRO A 704 -7.90 26.97 -55.93
C PRO A 704 -8.27 25.63 -56.58
N LYS A 705 -8.93 24.76 -55.82
CA LYS A 705 -9.46 23.50 -56.36
C LYS A 705 -10.42 23.82 -57.51
N ALA A 706 -10.13 23.27 -58.69
CA ALA A 706 -11.04 23.28 -59.84
C ALA A 706 -12.30 22.46 -59.56
#